data_AF-A0AAD9ZQZ2-F1
#
_entry.id   AF-A0AAD9ZQZ2-F1
#
_cell.length_a   1.000
_cell.length_b   1.000
_cell.length_c   1.000
_cell.angle_alpha   90.00
_cell.angle_beta   90.00
_cell.angle_gamma   90.00
#
_symmetry.space_group_name_H-M   'P 1'
#
loop_
_entity.id
_entity.type
_entity.pdbx_description
1 polymer ?
#
loop_
_entity_poly.entity_id
_entity_poly.type
_entity_poly.pdbx_seq_one_letter_code
_entity_poly.pdbx_strand_id
1 'polypeptide(L)'
;MSSNHLPLESSPDQSHEKQTLDRCSSDNFSSGSLTTAGSRQGSPGRLLNINVEKLMGFFWETKRESKSLKRKGGGKVWYQKKKTKRVVFVVGLIGFFFLFNWFMIVSLQDGGEKIESFANSSKIAVQEFKKLSKRMRSQYGVYGRMLALAAHALAEGQNKREPKDLWKEPVIPASVWRPCADQRNWNPSGGNNGYIMVTANGGMNQQRVAICNAVVVARLLNASLVVPKFMYSSVWRDVSQFSDIYQEEYFIDHLAPDIRVVKELPNELQSLDLEAIGSVVTDVDVPKESKPSFYLKNILPILFKNRVVHFLGFANRLAFDPIPFQLQRLRCRCNFHALQFVPKIQETGALLLRRLRKHAAYPGLLDHYLVGPHTDLIVERKKVRSTKASKYLALHLRFEIDMVAHSLCEFGGGEEERLELEAYREIHFPALTLLKKTTKLPSPAELRTEGLCPLAPEEAVLMLAALGFNRKTRIFVAGAQIYGGSTRLSALNSLYPYLVTKENMLSAAELEPFKNFSSQLAALDFIGCTAADAFAMTDSGSQLSSLVSGYRIYHGAGKMPTIRPNKRRLSAIFMKNSTIEWKIFEQRVRKAVRQTKHVQTRPKARSVYRYPRCKELNQGGYTKKESESVKRKGGKKESKKFSKRMRSQYGVYGRMLALASHALAEGQNKREPKDLWKGAVIPASVWRPCADQRNRKPSGGNNGYIMVTANGGLNQQRVAICNAVVVARLLNASLVVSKCMYSSVSNSAISIGEEHFINYLTPAIRIVKELPNELQSLDLEAIGSVVTDVDVLKESKPSFYLKNILPILFKNRVAHFLGFANRLAFDPMPFQLQRFQCRCNFHALQFVPKVQETGALLLRRLRKHATYPGPLDCFLVGPHTDLLVEGKRVCSTKVSKYLALHLRFEIDMVAHSLCEFGRGEEERLELEAYREIHFPALTLLKKTTKLPSPAELRTEGLCPLSPEEAVLMLAALGFNRKTRIFVAGAQIYGGLTRLSALNSLYPYLVTKENLLSATELEPFKNFSSQLAALDFIGCTAAMTDSGSQLSSLVSGYQIYYGAGKMPTIRPNKRRLSAIFMKKTTIEWKIFEQS
;
A
#
# COMPACT_ATOMS: atom_id res chain seq x y z
N MET A 1 -62.10 -30.55 -38.40
CA MET A 1 -61.39 -31.24 -37.30
C MET A 1 -60.38 -30.24 -36.76
N SER A 2 -60.78 -29.22 -35.96
CA SER A 2 -61.66 -29.25 -34.77
C SER A 2 -60.95 -29.93 -33.58
N SER A 3 -60.94 -29.39 -32.36
CA SER A 3 -61.78 -28.32 -31.77
C SER A 3 -60.98 -27.54 -30.70
N ASN A 4 -60.94 -26.20 -30.71
CA ASN A 4 -61.80 -25.29 -29.90
C ASN A 4 -61.26 -25.03 -28.48
N HIS A 5 -61.32 -23.85 -27.84
CA HIS A 5 -61.83 -22.48 -28.10
C HIS A 5 -61.16 -21.55 -27.06
N LEU A 6 -61.12 -20.20 -27.02
CA LEU A 6 -61.40 -18.99 -27.85
C LEU A 6 -60.84 -17.76 -27.01
N PRO A 7 -60.79 -16.48 -27.47
CA PRO A 7 -60.16 -16.01 -28.72
C PRO A 7 -59.60 -14.55 -28.69
N LEU A 8 -59.31 -14.01 -29.90
CA LEU A 8 -59.23 -12.59 -30.32
C LEU A 8 -58.09 -11.73 -29.69
N GLU A 9 -57.20 -11.06 -30.43
CA GLU A 9 -57.36 -10.05 -31.52
C GLU A 9 -57.80 -8.66 -30.99
N SER A 10 -57.36 -7.52 -31.56
CA SER A 10 -56.72 -7.30 -32.87
C SER A 10 -55.61 -6.22 -32.87
N SER A 11 -54.90 -6.14 -33.99
CA SER A 11 -54.21 -4.96 -34.55
C SER A 11 -54.83 -4.71 -35.94
N PRO A 12 -54.61 -3.58 -36.66
CA PRO A 12 -53.56 -2.57 -36.52
C PRO A 12 -54.13 -1.12 -36.45
N ASP A 13 -53.36 -0.02 -36.59
CA ASP A 13 -53.01 0.52 -37.92
C ASP A 13 -51.86 1.56 -37.96
N GLN A 14 -51.36 1.75 -39.18
CA GLN A 14 -50.82 2.95 -39.89
C GLN A 14 -50.69 4.33 -39.18
N SER A 15 -49.89 5.31 -39.66
CA SER A 15 -48.71 5.35 -40.57
C SER A 15 -48.17 6.81 -40.63
N HIS A 16 -46.97 7.03 -41.20
CA HIS A 16 -46.30 8.33 -41.45
C HIS A 16 -45.98 9.20 -40.21
N GLU A 17 -44.85 9.93 -40.05
CA GLU A 17 -43.86 10.57 -40.93
C GLU A 17 -44.07 12.09 -41.08
N LYS A 18 -43.03 12.86 -40.71
CA LYS A 18 -42.83 14.31 -40.96
C LYS A 18 -43.86 15.28 -40.34
N GLN A 19 -43.62 16.60 -40.28
CA GLN A 19 -42.41 17.41 -40.03
C GLN A 19 -42.85 18.88 -39.89
N THR A 20 -42.39 19.58 -38.86
CA THR A 20 -42.31 21.07 -38.75
C THR A 20 -43.56 21.98 -38.84
N LEU A 21 -43.52 23.00 -37.97
CA LEU A 21 -44.14 24.33 -38.03
C LEU A 21 -45.66 24.49 -37.87
N ASP A 22 -46.00 25.21 -36.80
CA ASP A 22 -46.80 26.43 -36.77
C ASP A 22 -48.06 26.55 -37.66
N ARG A 23 -49.21 26.77 -37.00
CA ARG A 23 -49.72 28.15 -36.87
C ARG A 23 -50.84 28.35 -35.83
N CYS A 24 -50.80 29.55 -35.26
CA CYS A 24 -51.87 30.48 -34.88
C CYS A 24 -53.18 30.03 -34.18
N SER A 25 -53.55 30.90 -33.25
CA SER A 25 -54.90 31.47 -33.06
C SER A 25 -55.95 30.75 -32.20
N SER A 26 -56.14 31.38 -31.03
CA SER A 26 -57.39 32.06 -30.65
C SER A 26 -58.48 31.28 -29.91
N ASP A 27 -58.87 31.90 -28.78
CA ASP A 27 -60.26 32.08 -28.32
C ASP A 27 -61.02 30.82 -27.77
N ASN A 28 -61.82 30.88 -26.70
CA ASN A 28 -62.35 32.03 -25.95
C ASN A 28 -62.94 31.69 -24.54
N PHE A 29 -63.25 32.74 -23.76
CA PHE A 29 -64.32 32.88 -22.75
C PHE A 29 -64.30 32.27 -21.31
N SER A 30 -64.39 33.20 -20.31
CA SER A 30 -65.24 33.23 -19.07
C SER A 30 -65.23 32.07 -18.03
N SER A 31 -65.36 32.28 -16.70
CA SER A 31 -65.39 33.45 -15.77
C SER A 31 -65.43 32.92 -14.30
N GLY A 32 -65.40 33.68 -13.19
CA GLY A 32 -65.11 35.10 -12.91
C GLY A 32 -65.64 35.57 -11.52
N SER A 33 -65.06 36.64 -10.95
CA SER A 33 -65.52 37.37 -9.73
C SER A 33 -65.29 36.68 -8.35
N LEU A 34 -65.20 37.38 -7.19
CA LEU A 34 -65.46 38.78 -6.82
C LEU A 34 -64.32 39.40 -5.96
N THR A 35 -63.95 40.67 -6.25
CA THR A 35 -63.59 41.82 -5.34
C THR A 35 -62.65 41.67 -4.10
N THR A 36 -61.91 42.67 -3.58
CA THR A 36 -61.39 44.03 -3.90
C THR A 36 -60.43 44.40 -2.73
N ALA A 37 -59.58 45.43 -2.70
CA ALA A 37 -58.81 46.27 -3.64
C ALA A 37 -57.64 46.83 -2.78
N GLY A 38 -56.42 47.10 -3.26
CA GLY A 38 -56.00 48.06 -4.28
C GLY A 38 -54.91 48.97 -3.65
N SER A 39 -54.00 49.62 -4.37
CA SER A 39 -53.74 49.70 -5.82
C SER A 39 -52.20 49.74 -6.04
N ARG A 40 -51.66 49.10 -7.10
CA ARG A 40 -51.18 49.69 -8.38
C ARG A 40 -50.07 50.77 -8.24
N GLN A 41 -49.08 50.91 -9.14
CA GLN A 41 -48.49 50.14 -10.26
C GLN A 41 -47.19 50.91 -10.66
N GLY A 42 -46.14 50.35 -11.25
CA GLY A 42 -45.82 48.95 -11.54
C GLY A 42 -44.44 48.80 -12.22
N SER A 43 -43.79 47.65 -11.99
CA SER A 43 -43.40 46.62 -12.98
C SER A 43 -43.05 46.98 -14.45
N PRO A 44 -42.33 46.10 -15.18
CA PRO A 44 -41.20 45.21 -14.78
C PRO A 44 -40.10 45.07 -15.89
N GLY A 45 -39.00 44.32 -15.65
CA GLY A 45 -38.08 43.98 -16.75
C GLY A 45 -36.91 42.99 -16.50
N ARG A 46 -37.03 41.78 -17.08
CA ARG A 46 -35.97 40.93 -17.67
C ARG A 46 -34.73 40.45 -16.85
N LEU A 47 -34.87 39.24 -16.29
CA LEU A 47 -34.02 38.04 -16.43
C LEU A 47 -32.53 38.10 -16.87
N LEU A 48 -31.76 37.22 -16.20
CA LEU A 48 -30.60 36.40 -16.64
C LEU A 48 -29.16 36.96 -16.63
N ASN A 49 -28.26 36.06 -16.21
CA ASN A 49 -26.79 35.97 -16.34
C ASN A 49 -25.99 37.17 -16.86
N ILE A 50 -24.96 37.55 -16.09
CA ILE A 50 -23.69 38.05 -16.65
C ILE A 50 -22.56 37.12 -16.22
N ASN A 51 -21.65 36.85 -17.17
CA ASN A 51 -20.51 35.96 -17.03
C ASN A 51 -19.19 36.76 -16.87
N VAL A 52 -18.11 36.07 -16.58
CA VAL A 52 -16.74 36.59 -16.41
C VAL A 52 -16.28 37.43 -17.61
N GLU A 53 -15.80 38.67 -17.37
CA GLU A 53 -14.47 39.11 -17.83
C GLU A 53 -13.99 40.47 -17.24
N LYS A 54 -12.71 40.79 -17.49
CA LYS A 54 -12.01 42.07 -17.27
C LYS A 54 -12.01 42.67 -15.85
N LEU A 55 -11.13 42.15 -15.00
CA LEU A 55 -10.53 42.90 -13.90
C LEU A 55 -9.10 43.37 -14.29
N MET A 56 -9.04 44.45 -15.07
CA MET A 56 -7.84 45.25 -15.36
C MET A 56 -8.19 46.71 -15.02
N GLY A 57 -7.31 47.57 -14.50
CA GLY A 57 -5.87 47.42 -14.28
C GLY A 57 -5.09 48.52 -15.02
N PHE A 58 -4.14 49.15 -14.31
CA PHE A 58 -3.08 50.06 -14.77
C PHE A 58 -3.34 51.59 -14.97
N PHE A 59 -2.66 52.35 -14.10
CA PHE A 59 -1.77 53.51 -14.39
C PHE A 59 -2.25 54.98 -14.46
N TRP A 60 -1.25 55.84 -14.16
CA TRP A 60 -1.08 57.31 -14.22
C TRP A 60 -2.25 58.20 -14.65
N GLU A 61 -2.62 59.24 -13.89
CA GLU A 61 -1.85 60.45 -13.51
C GLU A 61 -1.62 61.43 -14.69
N THR A 62 -2.37 62.54 -14.71
CA THR A 62 -1.85 63.83 -15.20
C THR A 62 -2.62 65.03 -14.64
N LYS A 63 -1.98 66.20 -14.76
CA LYS A 63 -2.44 67.57 -14.47
C LYS A 63 -3.79 67.90 -15.19
N ARG A 64 -4.53 68.98 -14.88
CA ARG A 64 -4.05 70.37 -14.74
C ARG A 64 -5.13 71.38 -14.25
N GLU A 65 -4.67 72.50 -13.67
CA GLU A 65 -5.35 73.83 -13.45
C GLU A 65 -6.76 73.89 -12.81
N SER A 66 -6.98 74.65 -11.72
CA SER A 66 -7.24 76.11 -11.62
C SER A 66 -8.58 76.55 -12.25
N LYS A 67 -9.46 77.35 -11.62
CA LYS A 67 -9.22 78.53 -10.75
C LYS A 67 -10.52 78.96 -10.01
N SER A 68 -10.41 79.97 -9.11
CA SER A 68 -11.48 80.94 -8.72
C SER A 68 -12.62 80.47 -7.78
N LEU A 69 -13.21 81.27 -6.86
CA LEU A 69 -12.68 82.29 -5.90
C LEU A 69 -13.79 82.78 -4.94
N LYS A 70 -13.37 83.49 -3.86
CA LYS A 70 -14.11 84.27 -2.82
C LYS A 70 -14.37 83.47 -1.51
N ARG A 71 -13.92 83.91 -0.30
CA ARG A 71 -13.97 85.22 0.44
C ARG A 71 -15.35 85.48 1.06
N LYS A 72 -15.52 85.95 2.30
CA LYS A 72 -14.62 86.41 3.41
C LYS A 72 -15.30 85.98 4.74
N GLY A 73 -14.60 85.66 5.84
CA GLY A 73 -14.12 86.61 6.87
C GLY A 73 -15.13 86.77 8.04
N GLY A 74 -14.78 87.06 9.29
CA GLY A 74 -13.45 87.13 9.91
C GLY A 74 -13.49 87.63 11.37
N GLY A 75 -12.44 87.31 12.16
CA GLY A 75 -12.25 87.79 13.55
C GLY A 75 -13.06 87.04 14.62
N LYS A 76 -12.79 87.20 15.93
CA LYS A 76 -11.59 87.65 16.67
C LYS A 76 -11.86 87.42 18.17
N VAL A 77 -10.84 87.14 19.01
CA VAL A 77 -10.97 87.06 20.51
C VAL A 77 -11.78 85.81 20.96
N TRP A 78 -11.52 85.07 22.06
CA TRP A 78 -10.92 85.41 23.36
C TRP A 78 -10.04 84.29 23.97
N TYR A 79 -9.07 84.68 24.80
CA TYR A 79 -8.01 83.84 25.35
C TYR A 79 -8.24 83.50 26.84
N GLN A 80 -9.21 82.63 27.17
CA GLN A 80 -9.36 82.15 28.58
C GLN A 80 -9.78 80.68 28.80
N LYS A 81 -10.23 79.90 27.80
CA LYS A 81 -10.72 78.51 28.01
C LYS A 81 -9.70 77.36 27.82
N LYS A 82 -8.39 77.59 28.02
CA LYS A 82 -7.32 76.58 27.78
C LYS A 82 -6.53 76.05 28.99
N LYS A 83 -6.61 76.64 30.20
CA LYS A 83 -5.85 76.14 31.36
C LYS A 83 -6.55 74.94 32.05
N THR A 84 -7.85 75.04 32.34
CA THR A 84 -8.62 74.04 33.09
C THR A 84 -8.64 72.65 32.43
N LYS A 85 -8.81 72.59 31.10
CA LYS A 85 -8.84 71.31 30.36
C LYS A 85 -7.50 70.56 30.36
N ARG A 86 -6.36 71.24 30.52
CA ARG A 86 -5.05 70.56 30.67
C ARG A 86 -4.86 69.99 32.06
N VAL A 87 -5.27 70.71 33.11
CA VAL A 87 -5.16 70.21 34.50
C VAL A 87 -6.02 68.96 34.70
N VAL A 88 -7.30 68.99 34.28
CA VAL A 88 -8.20 67.82 34.38
C VAL A 88 -7.65 66.60 33.60
N PHE A 89 -7.05 66.82 32.43
CA PHE A 89 -6.45 65.73 31.63
C PHE A 89 -5.20 65.13 32.31
N VAL A 90 -4.33 65.95 32.89
CA VAL A 90 -3.14 65.49 33.62
C VAL A 90 -3.51 64.78 34.93
N VAL A 91 -4.46 65.32 35.70
CA VAL A 91 -4.99 64.66 36.91
C VAL A 91 -5.67 63.33 36.56
N GLY A 92 -6.40 63.27 35.45
CA GLY A 92 -6.98 62.02 34.93
C GLY A 92 -5.92 60.98 34.54
N LEU A 93 -4.83 61.38 33.88
CA LEU A 93 -3.71 60.49 33.54
C LEU A 93 -2.95 60.00 34.78
N ILE A 94 -2.71 60.88 35.77
CA ILE A 94 -2.06 60.50 37.03
C ILE A 94 -2.95 59.56 37.85
N GLY A 95 -4.25 59.84 37.95
CA GLY A 95 -5.23 58.96 38.59
C GLY A 95 -5.32 57.59 37.90
N PHE A 96 -5.30 57.56 36.56
CA PHE A 96 -5.24 56.31 35.78
C PHE A 96 -3.93 55.54 36.02
N PHE A 97 -2.78 56.22 36.07
CA PHE A 97 -1.49 55.60 36.36
C PHE A 97 -1.44 54.98 37.77
N PHE A 98 -1.95 55.68 38.79
CA PHE A 98 -2.03 55.13 40.14
C PHE A 98 -3.07 54.02 40.29
N LEU A 99 -4.24 54.10 39.65
CA LEU A 99 -5.21 53.01 39.62
C LEU A 99 -4.64 51.76 38.92
N PHE A 100 -3.91 51.94 37.82
CA PHE A 100 -3.28 50.84 37.09
C PHE A 100 -2.14 50.21 37.92
N ASN A 101 -1.27 51.00 38.55
CA ASN A 101 -0.25 50.48 39.46
C ASN A 101 -0.84 49.82 40.71
N TRP A 102 -1.90 50.37 41.31
CA TRP A 102 -2.61 49.74 42.42
C TRP A 102 -3.18 48.38 42.01
N PHE A 103 -3.84 48.31 40.85
CA PHE A 103 -4.35 47.05 40.30
C PHE A 103 -3.22 46.03 40.03
N MET A 104 -2.07 46.47 39.52
CA MET A 104 -0.89 45.62 39.32
C MET A 104 -0.27 45.13 40.64
N ILE A 105 -0.21 45.97 41.68
CA ILE A 105 0.33 45.60 43.00
C ILE A 105 -0.60 44.63 43.73
N VAL A 106 -1.91 44.88 43.72
CA VAL A 106 -2.92 43.93 44.26
C VAL A 106 -2.88 42.60 43.50
N SER A 107 -2.62 42.63 42.19
CA SER A 107 -2.42 41.42 41.37
C SER A 107 -1.10 40.66 41.64
N LEU A 108 -0.24 41.16 42.55
CA LEU A 108 1.07 40.58 42.87
C LEU A 108 1.24 40.13 44.33
N GLN A 109 0.22 40.29 45.21
CA GLN A 109 0.35 39.94 46.64
C GLN A 109 -0.44 38.71 47.12
N ASP A 110 -1.37 38.16 46.33
CA ASP A 110 -2.03 36.87 46.65
C ASP A 110 -1.11 35.66 46.33
N GLY A 111 -0.04 35.53 47.13
CA GLY A 111 1.02 34.52 46.97
C GLY A 111 1.58 33.94 48.27
N GLY A 112 0.94 34.20 49.42
CA GLY A 112 1.35 33.66 50.73
C GLY A 112 0.64 32.35 51.06
N GLU A 113 1.39 31.29 51.38
CA GLU A 113 0.79 30.01 51.81
C GLU A 113 0.23 30.11 53.24
N LYS A 114 -1.05 29.77 53.40
CA LYS A 114 -1.58 29.17 54.65
C LYS A 114 -2.23 27.83 54.33
N ILE A 115 -1.83 26.81 55.07
CA ILE A 115 -2.27 25.42 54.87
C ILE A 115 -3.52 25.17 55.72
N GLU A 116 -4.72 25.09 55.11
CA GLU A 116 -5.85 24.42 55.77
C GLU A 116 -6.99 23.95 54.82
N SER A 117 -7.50 22.75 55.09
CA SER A 117 -8.66 22.07 54.45
C SER A 117 -8.58 21.75 52.94
N PHE A 118 -8.65 20.45 52.60
CA PHE A 118 -8.42 19.93 51.23
C PHE A 118 -9.65 19.95 50.28
N ALA A 119 -10.67 20.77 50.54
CA ALA A 119 -11.99 20.64 49.91
C ALA A 119 -12.26 21.55 48.69
N ASN A 120 -11.92 22.84 48.76
CA ASN A 120 -12.52 23.85 47.85
C ASN A 120 -11.83 24.06 46.50
N SER A 121 -10.59 23.59 46.30
CA SER A 121 -9.82 23.76 45.04
C SER A 121 -10.56 23.27 43.78
N SER A 122 -11.43 22.26 43.93
CA SER A 122 -12.24 21.68 42.85
C SER A 122 -13.21 22.68 42.20
N LYS A 123 -13.83 23.57 42.98
CA LYS A 123 -14.88 24.49 42.49
C LYS A 123 -14.32 25.58 41.58
N ILE A 124 -13.21 26.20 41.98
CA ILE A 124 -12.55 27.28 41.24
C ILE A 124 -12.08 26.77 39.86
N ALA A 125 -11.43 25.60 39.84
CA ALA A 125 -11.02 24.96 38.59
C ALA A 125 -12.22 24.69 37.65
N VAL A 126 -13.33 24.15 38.16
CA VAL A 126 -14.54 23.89 37.35
C VAL A 126 -15.13 25.18 36.76
N GLN A 127 -15.05 26.32 37.47
CA GLN A 127 -15.56 27.60 36.99
C GLN A 127 -14.68 28.21 35.88
N GLU A 128 -13.36 28.13 36.03
CA GLU A 128 -12.37 28.39 34.97
C GLU A 128 -12.61 27.51 33.73
N PHE A 129 -12.75 26.20 33.91
CA PHE A 129 -13.01 25.26 32.80
C PHE A 129 -14.36 25.51 32.10
N LYS A 130 -15.39 25.99 32.81
CA LYS A 130 -16.66 26.43 32.19
C LYS A 130 -16.45 27.66 31.29
N LYS A 131 -15.65 28.66 31.71
CA LYS A 131 -15.27 29.81 30.86
C LYS A 131 -14.49 29.34 29.62
N LEU A 132 -13.49 28.49 29.80
CA LEU A 132 -12.67 27.94 28.71
C LEU A 132 -13.51 27.12 27.70
N SER A 133 -14.42 26.27 28.19
CA SER A 133 -15.39 25.53 27.37
C SER A 133 -16.29 26.47 26.55
N LYS A 134 -16.75 27.59 27.12
CA LYS A 134 -17.55 28.58 26.38
C LYS A 134 -16.73 29.23 25.27
N ARG A 135 -15.48 29.64 25.55
CA ARG A 135 -14.54 30.21 24.55
C ARG A 135 -14.21 29.22 23.42
N MET A 136 -13.98 27.95 23.75
CA MET A 136 -13.69 26.92 22.75
C MET A 136 -14.84 26.67 21.77
N ARG A 137 -16.10 26.91 22.15
CA ARG A 137 -17.24 26.74 21.23
C ARG A 137 -17.34 27.82 20.16
N SER A 138 -16.96 29.07 20.45
CA SER A 138 -16.98 30.16 19.47
C SER A 138 -15.71 30.26 18.63
N GLN A 139 -14.56 29.85 19.16
CA GLN A 139 -13.25 30.14 18.55
C GLN A 139 -12.78 29.14 17.47
N TYR A 140 -13.19 27.87 17.52
CA TYR A 140 -12.62 26.81 16.67
C TYR A 140 -13.63 26.15 15.71
N GLY A 141 -14.72 26.85 15.39
CA GLY A 141 -15.76 26.44 14.44
C GLY A 141 -16.14 24.96 14.55
N VAL A 142 -15.88 24.20 13.48
CA VAL A 142 -16.14 22.76 13.34
C VAL A 142 -15.65 21.92 14.53
N TYR A 143 -14.51 22.26 15.15
CA TYR A 143 -13.96 21.50 16.28
C TYR A 143 -14.43 21.95 17.67
N GLY A 144 -15.08 23.12 17.79
CA GLY A 144 -15.34 23.78 19.08
C GLY A 144 -16.12 22.94 20.09
N ARG A 145 -17.13 22.17 19.63
CA ARG A 145 -17.88 21.22 20.47
C ARG A 145 -16.97 20.13 21.05
N MET A 146 -16.13 19.52 20.22
CA MET A 146 -15.25 18.43 20.65
C MET A 146 -14.09 18.90 21.51
N LEU A 147 -13.56 20.11 21.28
CA LEU A 147 -12.55 20.73 22.13
C LEU A 147 -13.11 21.04 23.53
N ALA A 148 -14.34 21.54 23.62
CA ALA A 148 -15.03 21.72 24.91
C ALA A 148 -15.26 20.38 25.65
N LEU A 149 -15.61 19.31 24.93
CA LEU A 149 -15.72 17.95 25.51
C LEU A 149 -14.36 17.40 25.98
N ALA A 150 -13.29 17.64 25.21
CA ALA A 150 -11.93 17.28 25.61
C ALA A 150 -11.47 18.05 26.86
N ALA A 151 -11.79 19.35 26.95
CA ALA A 151 -11.53 20.17 28.14
C ALA A 151 -12.20 19.59 29.38
N HIS A 152 -13.49 19.22 29.29
CA HIS A 152 -14.23 18.59 30.37
C HIS A 152 -13.60 17.27 30.81
N ALA A 153 -13.33 16.37 29.85
CA ALA A 153 -12.74 15.06 30.12
C ALA A 153 -11.32 15.14 30.71
N LEU A 154 -10.53 16.16 30.34
CA LEU A 154 -9.21 16.43 30.93
C LEU A 154 -9.30 17.02 32.34
N ALA A 155 -10.32 17.81 32.65
CA ALA A 155 -10.59 18.32 34.00
C ALA A 155 -11.05 17.18 34.93
N GLU A 156 -12.07 16.41 34.54
CA GLU A 156 -12.49 15.17 35.23
C GLU A 156 -11.37 14.12 35.28
N GLY A 157 -10.40 14.22 34.37
CA GLY A 157 -9.25 13.34 34.23
C GLY A 157 -8.00 13.79 34.99
N GLN A 158 -7.97 14.98 35.59
CA GLN A 158 -6.74 15.64 36.07
C GLN A 158 -5.98 14.87 37.17
N ASN A 159 -6.67 13.98 37.90
CA ASN A 159 -6.10 13.09 38.91
C ASN A 159 -6.19 11.59 38.51
N LYS A 160 -6.73 11.26 37.33
CA LYS A 160 -6.76 9.88 36.82
C LYS A 160 -5.36 9.49 36.31
N ARG A 161 -4.90 8.30 36.70
CA ARG A 161 -3.62 7.73 36.22
C ARG A 161 -3.76 7.40 34.73
N GLU A 162 -2.77 7.79 33.95
CA GLU A 162 -2.77 7.59 32.50
C GLU A 162 -2.68 6.10 32.12
N PRO A 163 -3.24 5.69 30.96
CA PRO A 163 -3.18 4.30 30.52
C PRO A 163 -1.73 3.83 30.37
N LYS A 164 -1.39 2.71 31.04
CA LYS A 164 -0.04 2.12 31.02
C LYS A 164 0.43 1.75 29.61
N ASP A 165 -0.50 1.52 28.68
CA ASP A 165 -0.24 1.24 27.26
C ASP A 165 0.04 2.48 26.41
N LEU A 166 0.03 3.70 26.95
CA LEU A 166 0.66 4.86 26.31
C LEU A 166 2.18 4.78 26.47
N TRP A 167 2.64 4.70 27.73
CA TRP A 167 4.05 4.79 28.15
C TRP A 167 4.86 3.49 28.10
N LYS A 168 4.28 2.40 27.57
CA LYS A 168 4.95 1.12 27.33
C LYS A 168 4.45 0.52 26.01
N GLU A 169 5.33 -0.14 25.26
CA GLU A 169 4.91 -0.98 24.15
C GLU A 169 4.42 -2.34 24.70
N PRO A 170 3.26 -2.88 24.25
CA PRO A 170 2.79 -4.21 24.64
C PRO A 170 3.75 -5.32 24.20
N VAL A 171 4.56 -5.80 25.15
CA VAL A 171 5.50 -6.91 25.01
C VAL A 171 4.78 -8.20 24.61
N ILE A 172 5.37 -8.97 23.68
CA ILE A 172 5.50 -10.45 23.71
C ILE A 172 6.36 -10.97 22.53
N PRO A 173 6.29 -10.44 21.28
CA PRO A 173 7.21 -10.84 20.21
C PRO A 173 8.36 -9.85 19.98
N ALA A 174 8.18 -8.58 20.35
CA ALA A 174 9.03 -7.49 19.89
C ALA A 174 10.45 -7.47 20.47
N SER A 175 10.69 -8.19 21.57
CA SER A 175 11.94 -8.21 22.35
C SER A 175 12.99 -9.23 21.89
N VAL A 176 12.67 -10.07 20.90
CA VAL A 176 13.57 -11.12 20.38
C VAL A 176 14.42 -10.62 19.19
N TRP A 177 13.93 -9.60 18.46
CA TRP A 177 14.69 -8.97 17.37
C TRP A 177 15.86 -8.16 17.92
N ARG A 178 17.06 -8.36 17.36
CA ARG A 178 18.27 -7.58 17.63
C ARG A 178 18.63 -6.73 16.40
N PRO A 179 19.16 -5.50 16.59
CA PRO A 179 19.91 -4.81 15.54
C PRO A 179 21.09 -5.66 15.05
N CYS A 180 21.45 -5.51 13.78
CA CYS A 180 22.61 -6.19 13.19
C CYS A 180 23.20 -5.44 11.96
N ALA A 181 23.05 -4.11 11.89
CA ALA A 181 23.69 -3.30 10.84
C ALA A 181 25.11 -2.83 11.21
N ASP A 182 25.47 -2.92 12.49
CA ASP A 182 26.86 -2.93 12.98
C ASP A 182 27.71 -4.01 12.30
N GLN A 183 27.20 -5.25 12.24
CA GLN A 183 27.86 -6.38 11.58
C GLN A 183 28.26 -6.06 10.12
N ARG A 184 29.52 -6.34 9.75
CA ARG A 184 30.02 -6.37 8.37
C ARG A 184 30.21 -7.84 7.92
N ASN A 185 30.12 -8.12 6.61
CA ASN A 185 30.40 -9.45 6.05
C ASN A 185 30.81 -9.41 4.55
N TRP A 186 31.45 -8.32 4.15
CA TRP A 186 32.00 -8.12 2.81
C TRP A 186 33.38 -7.48 2.93
N ASN A 187 34.15 -7.51 1.85
CA ASN A 187 35.42 -6.80 1.78
C ASN A 187 35.17 -5.30 1.50
N PRO A 188 36.05 -4.38 1.92
CA PRO A 188 35.96 -2.96 1.59
C PRO A 188 35.84 -2.71 0.07
N SER A 189 35.26 -1.57 -0.30
CA SER A 189 35.13 -1.14 -1.70
C SER A 189 36.15 -0.06 -2.00
N GLY A 190 37.20 -0.38 -2.77
CA GLY A 190 38.29 0.54 -3.11
C GLY A 190 37.84 1.81 -3.83
N GLY A 191 36.67 1.77 -4.49
CA GLY A 191 36.09 2.94 -5.13
C GLY A 191 36.68 3.25 -6.51
N ASN A 192 37.20 2.20 -7.18
CA ASN A 192 38.02 2.27 -8.38
C ASN A 192 37.28 2.81 -9.62
N ASN A 193 35.96 2.75 -9.66
CA ASN A 193 35.18 3.06 -10.86
C ASN A 193 35.00 4.57 -11.10
N GLY A 194 35.40 5.43 -10.15
CA GLY A 194 35.27 6.89 -10.25
C GLY A 194 34.77 7.53 -8.95
N TYR A 195 34.40 8.81 -9.03
CA TYR A 195 33.91 9.63 -7.92
C TYR A 195 32.44 9.98 -8.07
N ILE A 196 31.64 9.73 -7.03
CA ILE A 196 30.26 10.21 -6.95
C ILE A 196 30.21 11.43 -6.05
N MET A 197 29.87 12.58 -6.63
CA MET A 197 29.46 13.77 -5.90
C MET A 197 27.94 13.75 -5.71
N VAL A 198 27.49 14.25 -4.57
CA VAL A 198 26.07 14.43 -4.28
C VAL A 198 25.85 15.81 -3.69
N THR A 199 25.01 16.62 -4.33
CA THR A 199 24.40 17.79 -3.70
C THR A 199 22.97 17.42 -3.33
N ALA A 200 22.73 17.07 -2.06
CA ALA A 200 21.45 16.58 -1.58
C ALA A 200 20.43 17.71 -1.37
N ASN A 201 19.15 17.47 -1.69
CA ASN A 201 18.07 18.45 -1.55
C ASN A 201 17.10 18.17 -0.38
N GLY A 202 16.21 19.15 -0.14
CA GLY A 202 15.33 19.20 1.04
C GLY A 202 16.08 19.55 2.33
N GLY A 203 15.37 19.69 3.44
CA GLY A 203 15.98 19.91 4.76
C GLY A 203 16.58 18.63 5.37
N MET A 204 17.31 18.76 6.48
CA MET A 204 18.08 17.71 7.20
C MET A 204 17.59 16.26 7.06
N ASN A 205 16.31 16.00 7.32
CA ASN A 205 15.73 14.65 7.33
C ASN A 205 15.58 14.02 5.92
N GLN A 206 15.55 14.84 4.88
CA GLN A 206 15.61 14.41 3.48
C GLN A 206 17.07 14.18 3.06
N GLN A 207 17.95 15.13 3.36
CA GLN A 207 19.40 15.02 3.15
C GLN A 207 19.99 13.76 3.80
N ARG A 208 19.64 13.45 5.06
CA ARG A 208 20.07 12.22 5.77
C ARG A 208 19.74 10.96 4.98
N VAL A 209 18.58 10.91 4.35
CA VAL A 209 18.13 9.79 3.51
C VAL A 209 18.81 9.79 2.14
N ALA A 210 19.07 10.96 1.56
CA ALA A 210 19.86 11.09 0.33
C ALA A 210 21.30 10.61 0.53
N ILE A 211 21.98 11.00 1.62
CA ILE A 211 23.32 10.51 2.01
C ILE A 211 23.30 8.97 2.17
N CYS A 212 22.34 8.43 2.93
CA CYS A 212 22.24 6.98 3.14
C CYS A 212 21.93 6.20 1.85
N ASN A 213 21.27 6.83 0.88
CA ASN A 213 21.11 6.26 -0.46
C ASN A 213 22.40 6.41 -1.28
N ALA A 214 23.10 7.55 -1.21
CA ALA A 214 24.35 7.84 -1.92
C ALA A 214 25.47 6.87 -1.54
N VAL A 215 25.67 6.60 -0.23
CA VAL A 215 26.59 5.58 0.30
C VAL A 215 26.29 4.20 -0.31
N VAL A 216 25.02 3.89 -0.56
CA VAL A 216 24.61 2.62 -1.19
C VAL A 216 24.79 2.65 -2.72
N VAL A 217 24.61 3.78 -3.39
CA VAL A 217 24.93 3.93 -4.82
C VAL A 217 26.45 3.83 -5.05
N ALA A 218 27.27 4.48 -4.23
CA ALA A 218 28.73 4.36 -4.27
C ALA A 218 29.18 2.91 -4.12
N ARG A 219 28.65 2.17 -3.13
CA ARG A 219 28.93 0.73 -2.98
C ARG A 219 28.41 -0.11 -4.16
N LEU A 220 27.23 0.21 -4.70
CA LEU A 220 26.64 -0.50 -5.84
C LEU A 220 27.45 -0.32 -7.13
N LEU A 221 28.05 0.87 -7.31
CA LEU A 221 28.83 1.24 -8.50
C LEU A 221 30.35 1.09 -8.32
N ASN A 222 30.83 0.56 -7.18
CA ASN A 222 32.25 0.49 -6.80
C ASN A 222 32.98 1.85 -6.97
N ALA A 223 32.33 2.92 -6.52
CA ALA A 223 32.82 4.29 -6.64
C ALA A 223 33.27 4.86 -5.29
N SER A 224 34.19 5.82 -5.33
CA SER A 224 34.51 6.67 -4.18
C SER A 224 33.39 7.68 -3.97
N LEU A 225 32.93 7.88 -2.73
CA LEU A 225 31.95 8.92 -2.40
C LEU A 225 32.68 10.21 -1.98
N VAL A 226 32.41 11.33 -2.64
CA VAL A 226 32.81 12.65 -2.13
C VAL A 226 31.85 13.04 -1.00
N VAL A 227 32.32 13.68 0.07
CA VAL A 227 31.48 14.15 1.18
C VAL A 227 30.28 14.94 0.62
N PRO A 228 29.03 14.52 0.88
CA PRO A 228 27.87 15.12 0.22
C PRO A 228 27.64 16.59 0.61
N LYS A 229 27.54 17.48 -0.38
CA LYS A 229 27.16 18.88 -0.17
C LYS A 229 25.65 19.02 -0.05
N PHE A 230 25.17 20.12 0.54
CA PHE A 230 23.74 20.39 0.71
C PHE A 230 23.28 21.56 -0.15
N MET A 231 22.16 21.34 -0.85
CA MET A 231 21.53 22.33 -1.73
C MET A 231 20.85 23.42 -0.89
N TYR A 232 21.21 24.69 -1.11
CA TYR A 232 20.45 25.82 -0.58
C TYR A 232 19.00 25.76 -1.08
N SER A 233 18.05 26.16 -0.24
CA SER A 233 16.62 26.09 -0.55
C SER A 233 15.88 27.34 -0.09
N SER A 234 15.09 27.94 -0.98
CA SER A 234 14.28 29.13 -0.69
C SER A 234 13.25 28.94 0.43
N VAL A 235 12.88 27.69 0.71
CA VAL A 235 11.97 27.28 1.80
C VAL A 235 12.69 27.20 3.16
N TRP A 236 13.88 26.59 3.20
CA TRP A 236 14.60 26.32 4.46
C TRP A 236 15.60 27.42 4.84
N ARG A 237 16.04 28.22 3.86
CA ARG A 237 16.98 29.35 3.94
C ARG A 237 18.26 29.05 4.75
N ASP A 238 18.71 27.81 4.65
CA ASP A 238 19.83 27.27 5.42
C ASP A 238 21.03 27.06 4.50
N VAL A 239 22.21 27.50 4.96
CA VAL A 239 23.49 27.38 4.26
C VAL A 239 24.36 26.24 4.79
N SER A 240 23.97 25.61 5.90
CA SER A 240 24.69 24.49 6.54
C SER A 240 25.11 23.43 5.52
N GLN A 241 26.36 23.01 5.56
CA GLN A 241 26.90 21.89 4.80
C GLN A 241 27.01 20.63 5.68
N PHE A 242 27.67 19.58 5.19
CA PHE A 242 27.76 18.29 5.88
C PHE A 242 28.38 18.42 7.27
N SER A 243 29.53 19.08 7.34
CA SER A 243 30.36 19.28 8.54
C SER A 243 29.75 20.23 9.58
N ASP A 244 28.73 21.03 9.23
CA ASP A 244 27.96 21.83 10.19
C ASP A 244 26.94 21.00 10.99
N ILE A 245 26.55 19.84 10.46
CA ILE A 245 25.48 18.98 11.01
C ILE A 245 26.05 17.66 11.52
N TYR A 246 26.95 17.03 10.76
CA TYR A 246 27.48 15.70 11.01
C TYR A 246 29.00 15.71 11.19
N GLN A 247 29.52 14.82 12.04
CA GLN A 247 30.96 14.64 12.23
C GLN A 247 31.58 14.01 10.97
N GLU A 248 32.39 14.77 10.25
CA GLU A 248 32.90 14.39 8.93
C GLU A 248 33.95 13.27 9.00
N GLU A 249 34.94 13.43 9.88
CA GLU A 249 36.01 12.46 10.15
C GLU A 249 35.40 11.12 10.56
N TYR A 250 34.53 11.14 11.57
CA TYR A 250 33.83 9.94 12.05
C TYR A 250 32.97 9.29 10.94
N PHE A 251 32.33 10.07 10.07
CA PHE A 251 31.57 9.53 8.94
C PHE A 251 32.47 8.82 7.92
N ILE A 252 33.64 9.39 7.61
CA ILE A 252 34.66 8.78 6.75
C ILE A 252 35.17 7.49 7.40
N ASP A 253 35.69 7.56 8.63
CA ASP A 253 36.30 6.43 9.35
C ASP A 253 35.33 5.27 9.59
N HIS A 254 34.09 5.58 9.97
CA HIS A 254 33.05 4.57 10.19
C HIS A 254 32.64 3.87 8.89
N LEU A 255 32.77 4.53 7.72
CA LEU A 255 32.40 3.95 6.43
C LEU A 255 33.59 3.39 5.63
N ALA A 256 34.85 3.72 5.97
CA ALA A 256 36.03 3.23 5.23
C ALA A 256 36.07 1.70 5.00
N PRO A 257 35.69 0.83 5.97
CA PRO A 257 35.63 -0.62 5.74
C PRO A 257 34.45 -1.09 4.86
N ASP A 258 33.60 -0.17 4.40
CA ASP A 258 32.42 -0.41 3.57
C ASP A 258 32.55 0.28 2.20
N ILE A 259 32.95 1.55 2.14
CA ILE A 259 33.26 2.32 0.92
C ILE A 259 34.40 3.32 1.18
N ARG A 260 35.18 3.62 0.14
CA ARG A 260 36.06 4.80 0.15
C ARG A 260 35.22 6.08 0.15
N VAL A 261 35.43 6.93 1.16
CA VAL A 261 34.88 8.29 1.24
C VAL A 261 36.05 9.28 1.18
N VAL A 262 35.91 10.40 0.48
CA VAL A 262 36.92 11.46 0.36
C VAL A 262 36.29 12.82 0.64
N LYS A 263 37.02 13.75 1.26
CA LYS A 263 36.54 15.11 1.55
C LYS A 263 36.21 15.86 0.25
N GLU A 264 37.12 15.83 -0.70
CA GLU A 264 37.03 16.55 -1.98
C GLU A 264 37.36 15.65 -3.19
N LEU A 265 37.17 16.17 -4.40
CA LEU A 265 37.69 15.55 -5.61
C LEU A 265 39.23 15.70 -5.69
N PRO A 266 39.92 14.77 -6.38
CA PRO A 266 41.29 14.99 -6.85
C PRO A 266 41.40 16.27 -7.68
N ASN A 267 42.53 16.97 -7.59
CA ASN A 267 42.75 18.29 -8.19
C ASN A 267 42.45 18.32 -9.70
N GLU A 268 42.77 17.24 -10.42
CA GLU A 268 42.58 17.12 -11.87
C GLU A 268 41.10 17.04 -12.27
N LEU A 269 40.20 16.80 -11.31
CA LEU A 269 38.75 16.79 -11.51
C LEU A 269 38.04 18.01 -10.90
N GLN A 270 38.74 18.85 -10.11
CA GLN A 270 38.13 20.03 -9.47
C GLN A 270 37.84 21.17 -10.46
N SER A 271 38.66 21.32 -11.50
CA SER A 271 38.57 22.39 -12.51
C SER A 271 37.72 22.03 -13.74
N LEU A 272 37.00 20.90 -13.71
CA LEU A 272 36.19 20.44 -14.85
C LEU A 272 34.79 21.06 -14.82
N ASP A 273 34.33 21.57 -15.96
CA ASP A 273 32.91 21.85 -16.17
C ASP A 273 32.14 20.52 -16.26
N LEU A 274 31.49 20.15 -15.16
CA LEU A 274 30.72 18.91 -15.05
C LEU A 274 29.42 18.93 -15.87
N GLU A 275 28.90 20.11 -16.22
CA GLU A 275 27.68 20.23 -17.01
C GLU A 275 28.01 20.05 -18.50
N ALA A 276 29.01 20.76 -19.01
CA ALA A 276 29.46 20.67 -20.41
C ALA A 276 29.90 19.25 -20.82
N ILE A 277 30.48 18.45 -19.91
CA ILE A 277 30.87 17.05 -20.20
C ILE A 277 29.72 16.04 -20.00
N GLY A 278 28.55 16.47 -19.55
CA GLY A 278 27.40 15.60 -19.23
C GLY A 278 27.62 14.73 -17.99
N SER A 279 28.33 15.24 -16.98
CA SER A 279 28.57 14.58 -15.67
C SER A 279 27.53 14.96 -14.60
N VAL A 280 26.82 16.09 -14.78
CA VAL A 280 25.67 16.45 -13.93
C VAL A 280 24.46 15.57 -14.26
N VAL A 281 23.85 15.02 -13.21
CA VAL A 281 22.61 14.25 -13.27
C VAL A 281 21.62 14.85 -12.27
N THR A 282 20.50 15.36 -12.75
CA THR A 282 19.51 16.04 -11.92
C THR A 282 18.55 15.07 -11.24
N ASP A 283 17.68 15.61 -10.38
CA ASP A 283 16.58 14.85 -9.80
C ASP A 283 15.37 14.71 -10.74
N VAL A 284 15.38 15.29 -11.94
CA VAL A 284 14.45 14.94 -13.02
C VAL A 284 14.87 13.63 -13.67
N ASP A 285 16.18 13.47 -13.93
CA ASP A 285 16.76 12.36 -14.68
C ASP A 285 16.68 11.01 -13.97
N VAL A 286 16.59 11.01 -12.64
CA VAL A 286 16.52 9.79 -11.80
C VAL A 286 15.09 9.56 -11.31
N PRO A 287 14.33 8.59 -11.87
CA PRO A 287 12.97 8.28 -11.43
C PRO A 287 12.88 8.00 -9.92
N LYS A 288 11.75 8.36 -9.30
CA LYS A 288 11.49 8.10 -7.87
C LYS A 288 11.42 6.58 -7.63
N GLU A 289 12.07 6.13 -6.56
CA GLU A 289 12.27 4.70 -6.23
C GLU A 289 12.92 3.86 -7.37
N SER A 290 13.92 4.43 -8.04
CA SER A 290 14.75 3.74 -9.03
C SER A 290 15.43 2.48 -8.47
N LYS A 291 15.28 1.35 -9.17
CA LYS A 291 15.97 0.08 -8.85
C LYS A 291 17.50 0.20 -9.01
N PRO A 292 18.31 -0.67 -8.39
CA PRO A 292 19.75 -0.78 -8.65
C PRO A 292 20.11 -0.88 -10.14
N SER A 293 19.28 -1.54 -10.95
CA SER A 293 19.47 -1.65 -12.41
C SER A 293 19.41 -0.32 -13.15
N PHE A 294 18.72 0.70 -12.64
CA PHE A 294 18.76 2.06 -13.21
C PHE A 294 20.17 2.65 -13.09
N TYR A 295 20.76 2.59 -11.89
CA TYR A 295 22.10 3.12 -11.63
C TYR A 295 23.17 2.37 -12.43
N LEU A 296 23.06 1.04 -12.50
CA LEU A 296 23.97 0.22 -13.32
C LEU A 296 23.83 0.47 -14.82
N LYS A 297 22.62 0.75 -15.34
CA LYS A 297 22.41 1.02 -16.78
C LYS A 297 22.79 2.45 -17.18
N ASN A 298 22.40 3.45 -16.38
CA ASN A 298 22.37 4.85 -16.81
C ASN A 298 23.44 5.73 -16.15
N ILE A 299 23.94 5.36 -14.96
CA ILE A 299 24.92 6.17 -14.21
C ILE A 299 26.33 5.61 -14.35
N LEU A 300 26.48 4.28 -14.28
CA LEU A 300 27.78 3.63 -14.41
C LEU A 300 28.52 3.96 -15.73
N PRO A 301 27.86 4.09 -16.90
CA PRO A 301 28.55 4.51 -18.12
C PRO A 301 29.07 5.95 -18.07
N ILE A 302 28.32 6.88 -17.46
CA ILE A 302 28.77 8.27 -17.26
C ILE A 302 29.99 8.29 -16.34
N LEU A 303 29.94 7.51 -15.25
CA LEU A 303 31.05 7.39 -14.30
C LEU A 303 32.31 6.81 -14.94
N PHE A 304 32.20 5.80 -15.80
CA PHE A 304 33.34 5.28 -16.55
C PHE A 304 33.88 6.27 -17.60
N LYS A 305 33.00 7.00 -18.30
CA LYS A 305 33.41 7.97 -19.33
C LYS A 305 34.11 9.19 -18.71
N ASN A 306 33.48 9.79 -17.70
CA ASN A 306 33.86 11.11 -17.17
C ASN A 306 34.68 11.02 -15.86
N ARG A 307 34.89 9.82 -15.30
CA ARG A 307 35.50 9.52 -13.98
C ARG A 307 34.82 10.13 -12.76
N VAL A 308 33.88 11.05 -12.94
CA VAL A 308 33.01 11.65 -11.93
C VAL A 308 31.56 11.66 -12.41
N VAL A 309 30.61 11.58 -11.48
CA VAL A 309 29.19 11.93 -11.69
C VAL A 309 28.75 12.83 -10.53
N HIS A 310 28.05 13.92 -10.84
CA HIS A 310 27.45 14.79 -9.85
C HIS A 310 25.94 14.68 -9.83
N PHE A 311 25.38 14.08 -8.79
CA PHE A 311 23.94 14.10 -8.56
C PHE A 311 23.51 15.45 -7.96
N LEU A 312 22.98 16.34 -8.80
CA LEU A 312 22.48 17.65 -8.42
C LEU A 312 21.01 17.53 -7.97
N GLY A 313 20.76 17.77 -6.69
CA GLY A 313 19.43 17.64 -6.08
C GLY A 313 19.08 16.21 -5.65
N PHE A 314 20.06 15.38 -5.29
CA PHE A 314 19.78 13.98 -4.97
C PHE A 314 18.85 13.84 -3.76
N ALA A 315 17.73 13.14 -3.97
CA ALA A 315 16.65 12.96 -2.99
C ALA A 315 16.53 11.48 -2.53
N ASN A 316 15.35 11.07 -2.05
CA ASN A 316 15.03 9.65 -1.90
C ASN A 316 14.76 8.97 -3.26
N ARG A 317 15.79 8.89 -4.11
CA ARG A 317 15.70 8.37 -5.48
C ARG A 317 15.95 6.87 -5.62
N LEU A 318 16.79 6.27 -4.78
CA LEU A 318 17.05 4.82 -4.78
C LEU A 318 15.92 4.04 -4.05
N ALA A 319 15.41 2.97 -4.68
CA ALA A 319 14.33 2.12 -4.20
C ALA A 319 14.53 1.55 -2.77
N PHE A 320 13.47 0.98 -2.20
CA PHE A 320 13.57 0.10 -1.03
C PHE A 320 13.57 -1.39 -1.37
N ASP A 321 12.87 -1.82 -2.43
CA ASP A 321 12.90 -3.20 -2.93
C ASP A 321 12.69 -3.26 -4.45
N PRO A 322 13.27 -4.25 -5.16
CA PRO A 322 14.25 -5.21 -4.68
C PRO A 322 15.64 -4.58 -4.59
N ILE A 323 16.32 -4.75 -3.45
CA ILE A 323 17.72 -4.37 -3.26
C ILE A 323 18.43 -5.49 -2.48
N PRO A 324 19.66 -5.87 -2.85
CA PRO A 324 20.46 -6.84 -2.11
C PRO A 324 20.54 -6.55 -0.61
N PHE A 325 20.44 -7.59 0.21
CA PHE A 325 20.35 -7.47 1.67
C PHE A 325 21.51 -6.64 2.27
N GLN A 326 22.75 -6.86 1.81
CA GLN A 326 23.91 -6.13 2.33
C GLN A 326 23.88 -4.64 2.00
N LEU A 327 23.34 -4.25 0.85
CA LEU A 327 23.14 -2.84 0.48
C LEU A 327 22.06 -2.18 1.35
N GLN A 328 20.99 -2.90 1.72
CA GLN A 328 20.04 -2.38 2.73
C GLN A 328 20.62 -2.36 4.15
N ARG A 329 21.55 -3.26 4.47
CA ARG A 329 22.25 -3.28 5.76
C ARG A 329 23.23 -2.12 5.88
N LEU A 330 23.97 -1.80 4.82
CA LEU A 330 24.78 -0.58 4.71
C LEU A 330 23.93 0.69 4.83
N ARG A 331 22.76 0.75 4.17
CA ARG A 331 21.80 1.87 4.32
C ARG A 331 21.43 2.10 5.79
N CYS A 332 21.21 1.01 6.53
CA CYS A 332 20.94 1.07 7.96
C CYS A 332 22.18 1.50 8.77
N ARG A 333 23.38 0.98 8.45
CA ARG A 333 24.62 1.38 9.14
C ARG A 333 24.91 2.88 8.98
N CYS A 334 24.81 3.40 7.76
CA CYS A 334 24.94 4.82 7.48
C CYS A 334 23.96 5.65 8.33
N ASN A 335 22.68 5.25 8.37
CA ASN A 335 21.66 6.01 9.09
C ASN A 335 21.76 5.94 10.62
N PHE A 336 22.04 4.76 11.18
CA PHE A 336 21.98 4.51 12.63
C PHE A 336 23.33 4.64 13.35
N HIS A 337 24.45 4.53 12.63
CA HIS A 337 25.78 4.50 13.25
C HIS A 337 26.75 5.56 12.70
N ALA A 338 26.80 5.77 11.37
CA ALA A 338 27.79 6.69 10.75
C ALA A 338 27.42 8.18 10.89
N LEU A 339 26.13 8.53 10.75
CA LEU A 339 25.69 9.93 10.78
C LEU A 339 25.44 10.44 12.22
N GLN A 340 26.55 10.71 12.93
CA GLN A 340 26.61 11.35 14.25
C GLN A 340 26.55 12.88 14.12
N PHE A 341 25.79 13.56 14.98
CA PHE A 341 25.74 15.03 14.99
C PHE A 341 27.03 15.66 15.54
N VAL A 342 27.38 16.87 15.09
CA VAL A 342 28.53 17.62 15.62
C VAL A 342 28.44 17.90 17.12
N PRO A 343 29.57 18.05 17.85
CA PRO A 343 29.58 18.26 19.31
C PRO A 343 28.66 19.38 19.79
N LYS A 344 28.67 20.54 19.13
CA LYS A 344 27.78 21.69 19.38
C LYS A 344 26.29 21.32 19.45
N ILE A 345 25.82 20.47 18.53
CA ILE A 345 24.44 19.97 18.48
C ILE A 345 24.21 18.91 19.58
N GLN A 346 25.20 18.05 19.82
CA GLN A 346 25.12 17.01 20.85
C GLN A 346 25.04 17.59 22.27
N GLU A 347 25.88 18.57 22.60
CA GLU A 347 25.89 19.29 23.88
C GLU A 347 24.57 20.02 24.13
N THR A 348 24.12 20.83 23.15
CA THR A 348 22.83 21.53 23.22
C THR A 348 21.66 20.55 23.33
N GLY A 349 21.75 19.40 22.63
CA GLY A 349 20.82 18.30 22.77
C GLY A 349 20.81 17.70 24.18
N ALA A 350 21.96 17.48 24.80
CA ALA A 350 22.07 16.98 26.17
C ALA A 350 21.46 17.96 27.18
N LEU A 351 21.72 19.26 27.03
CA LEU A 351 21.12 20.33 27.84
C LEU A 351 19.58 20.35 27.71
N LEU A 352 19.07 20.24 26.48
CA LEU A 352 17.64 20.12 26.19
C LEU A 352 17.03 18.88 26.87
N LEU A 353 17.69 17.71 26.79
CA LEU A 353 17.21 16.48 27.44
C LEU A 353 17.24 16.56 28.99
N ARG A 354 18.27 17.15 29.59
CA ARG A 354 18.37 17.40 31.04
C ARG A 354 17.16 18.19 31.54
N ARG A 355 16.84 19.29 30.86
CA ARG A 355 15.73 20.19 31.22
C ARG A 355 14.36 19.54 30.92
N LEU A 356 14.21 18.87 29.76
CA LEU A 356 12.97 18.17 29.41
C LEU A 356 12.58 17.10 30.43
N ARG A 357 13.55 16.38 31.02
CA ARG A 357 13.30 15.37 32.05
C ARG A 357 13.28 15.91 33.49
N LYS A 358 13.54 17.21 33.69
CA LYS A 358 13.78 17.86 35.00
C LYS A 358 14.72 17.03 35.88
N HIS A 359 16.00 17.05 35.53
CA HIS A 359 17.11 16.51 36.35
C HIS A 359 16.98 14.98 36.56
N ALA A 360 17.48 14.21 35.58
CA ALA A 360 17.40 12.76 35.62
C ALA A 360 18.53 12.15 36.46
N ALA A 361 18.21 11.19 37.33
CA ALA A 361 19.18 10.44 38.12
C ALA A 361 20.01 9.42 37.29
N TYR A 362 19.69 9.24 36.01
CA TYR A 362 20.36 8.33 35.08
C TYR A 362 20.06 8.72 33.62
N PRO A 363 20.94 8.41 32.64
CA PRO A 363 20.66 8.67 31.23
C PRO A 363 19.50 7.83 30.68
N GLY A 364 18.82 8.37 29.67
CA GLY A 364 17.82 7.63 28.90
C GLY A 364 18.45 6.58 27.98
N LEU A 365 17.64 5.55 27.65
CA LEU A 365 18.08 4.35 26.90
C LEU A 365 18.76 4.64 25.54
N LEU A 366 18.51 5.80 24.94
CA LEU A 366 19.04 6.18 23.63
C LEU A 366 20.07 7.32 23.68
N ASP A 367 20.30 7.94 24.84
CA ASP A 367 20.99 9.22 24.93
C ASP A 367 22.43 9.14 24.37
N HIS A 368 23.16 8.09 24.70
CA HIS A 368 24.51 7.81 24.14
C HIS A 368 24.55 7.81 22.60
N TYR A 369 23.49 7.33 21.94
CA TYR A 369 23.39 7.31 20.47
C TYR A 369 22.88 8.63 19.86
N LEU A 370 22.65 9.65 20.68
CA LEU A 370 22.10 10.95 20.27
C LEU A 370 23.04 12.11 20.63
N VAL A 371 23.72 12.03 21.77
CA VAL A 371 24.59 13.10 22.31
C VAL A 371 26.03 12.63 22.60
N GLY A 372 26.35 11.35 22.38
CA GLY A 372 27.71 10.82 22.51
C GLY A 372 28.33 11.09 23.90
N PRO A 373 29.53 11.70 23.99
CA PRO A 373 30.21 11.96 25.26
C PRO A 373 29.43 12.91 26.18
N HIS A 374 28.56 13.77 25.63
CA HIS A 374 27.75 14.72 26.39
C HIS A 374 26.61 14.06 27.20
N THR A 375 26.50 12.73 27.16
CA THR A 375 25.51 11.95 27.94
C THR A 375 25.57 12.26 29.44
N ASP A 376 26.77 12.47 29.98
CA ASP A 376 26.96 12.79 31.40
C ASP A 376 26.40 14.15 31.81
N LEU A 377 26.26 15.10 30.88
CA LEU A 377 25.66 16.42 31.15
C LEU A 377 24.16 16.34 31.48
N ILE A 378 23.52 15.19 31.19
CA ILE A 378 22.09 14.93 31.45
C ILE A 378 21.85 14.57 32.93
N VAL A 379 22.87 14.07 33.63
CA VAL A 379 22.79 13.54 35.00
C VAL A 379 23.28 14.56 36.02
N GLU A 380 22.63 14.63 37.18
CA GLU A 380 23.01 15.57 38.23
C GLU A 380 23.76 14.89 39.38
N ARG A 381 24.98 15.34 39.68
CA ARG A 381 25.93 14.69 40.61
C ARG A 381 25.66 14.92 42.11
N LYS A 382 24.56 15.60 42.50
CA LYS A 382 24.26 15.90 43.92
C LYS A 382 23.41 14.79 44.56
N LYS A 383 23.70 14.44 45.82
CA LYS A 383 23.04 13.40 46.65
C LYS A 383 21.59 13.75 47.06
N VAL A 384 20.70 14.03 46.10
CA VAL A 384 19.26 14.19 46.36
C VAL A 384 18.58 12.83 46.36
N ARG A 385 17.59 12.60 47.24
CA ARG A 385 16.76 11.38 47.27
C ARG A 385 16.29 11.04 45.86
N SER A 386 16.40 9.77 45.46
CA SER A 386 16.22 9.31 44.07
C SER A 386 14.80 9.54 43.51
N THR A 387 14.53 10.77 43.05
CA THR A 387 13.31 11.14 42.35
C THR A 387 13.31 10.49 40.97
N LYS A 388 12.16 9.91 40.61
CA LYS A 388 12.00 9.24 39.33
C LYS A 388 11.90 10.30 38.23
N ALA A 389 12.84 10.29 37.28
CA ALA A 389 12.92 11.26 36.19
C ALA A 389 11.56 11.55 35.55
N SER A 390 11.27 12.84 35.26
CA SER A 390 9.97 13.22 34.70
C SER A 390 9.81 12.65 33.30
N LYS A 391 8.74 11.88 33.09
CA LYS A 391 8.36 11.44 31.76
C LYS A 391 7.90 12.62 30.89
N TYR A 392 8.20 12.57 29.60
CA TYR A 392 7.61 13.48 28.62
C TYR A 392 7.18 12.76 27.34
N LEU A 393 6.10 13.27 26.73
CA LEU A 393 5.67 12.93 25.39
C LEU A 393 6.37 13.89 24.42
N ALA A 394 6.96 13.39 23.35
CA ALA A 394 7.29 14.22 22.20
C ALA A 394 6.15 14.18 21.17
N LEU A 395 5.78 15.33 20.62
CA LEU A 395 4.75 15.51 19.59
C LEU A 395 5.34 16.26 18.41
N HIS A 396 5.60 15.55 17.31
CA HIS A 396 6.00 16.17 16.05
C HIS A 396 4.74 16.68 15.31
N LEU A 397 4.60 18.01 15.27
CA LEU A 397 3.54 18.73 14.57
C LEU A 397 4.04 19.15 13.19
N ARG A 398 3.93 18.26 12.18
CA ARG A 398 4.20 18.65 10.79
C ARG A 398 3.03 19.48 10.25
N PHE A 399 3.02 20.76 10.58
CA PHE A 399 1.99 21.75 10.26
C PHE A 399 2.60 23.13 9.98
N GLU A 400 3.83 23.15 9.46
CA GLU A 400 4.50 24.33 8.94
C GLU A 400 3.98 24.65 7.53
N ILE A 401 4.07 25.92 7.11
CA ILE A 401 3.41 26.44 5.89
C ILE A 401 3.77 25.64 4.62
N ASP A 402 4.99 25.13 4.49
CA ASP A 402 5.43 24.33 3.35
C ASP A 402 4.63 23.02 3.21
N MET A 403 4.34 22.33 4.31
CA MET A 403 3.52 21.12 4.33
C MET A 403 2.04 21.43 4.14
N VAL A 404 1.56 22.49 4.77
CA VAL A 404 0.16 22.95 4.63
C VAL A 404 -0.11 23.26 3.15
N ALA A 405 0.73 24.07 2.51
CA ALA A 405 0.66 24.39 1.09
C ALA A 405 0.79 23.16 0.19
N HIS A 406 1.86 22.36 0.33
CA HIS A 406 2.11 21.16 -0.48
C HIS A 406 1.00 20.10 -0.33
N SER A 407 0.31 20.04 0.81
CA SER A 407 -0.72 19.00 1.03
C SER A 407 -1.96 19.14 0.14
N LEU A 408 -2.17 20.31 -0.50
CA LEU A 408 -3.40 20.68 -1.22
C LEU A 408 -4.69 20.54 -0.38
N CYS A 409 -4.57 20.51 0.95
CA CYS A 409 -5.69 20.39 1.87
C CYS A 409 -6.10 21.73 2.47
N GLU A 410 -7.34 21.81 2.92
CA GLU A 410 -7.92 22.95 3.64
C GLU A 410 -8.02 22.65 5.14
N PHE A 411 -7.79 23.64 5.99
CA PHE A 411 -7.74 23.49 7.45
C PHE A 411 -8.70 24.46 8.18
N GLY A 412 -9.62 25.06 7.45
CA GLY A 412 -10.73 25.87 7.98
C GLY A 412 -10.43 27.35 8.15
N GLY A 413 -9.35 27.88 7.56
CA GLY A 413 -9.06 29.32 7.51
C GLY A 413 -9.79 30.08 6.39
N GLY A 414 -10.63 29.40 5.59
CA GLY A 414 -11.46 30.03 4.57
C GLY A 414 -10.67 30.52 3.35
N GLU A 415 -11.15 31.59 2.71
CA GLU A 415 -10.58 32.13 1.48
C GLU A 415 -9.18 32.72 1.69
N GLU A 416 -8.92 33.33 2.85
CA GLU A 416 -7.62 33.91 3.21
C GLU A 416 -6.52 32.82 3.26
N GLU A 417 -6.77 31.73 3.98
CA GLU A 417 -5.92 30.53 4.00
C GLU A 417 -5.77 29.93 2.59
N ARG A 418 -6.82 29.96 1.76
CA ARG A 418 -6.75 29.44 0.39
C ARG A 418 -5.81 30.27 -0.49
N LEU A 419 -5.93 31.59 -0.46
CA LEU A 419 -5.14 32.54 -1.26
C LEU A 419 -3.68 32.61 -0.80
N GLU A 420 -3.42 32.66 0.51
CA GLU A 420 -2.05 32.66 1.06
C GLU A 420 -1.29 31.39 0.62
N LEU A 421 -1.94 30.22 0.74
CA LEU A 421 -1.35 28.95 0.35
C LEU A 421 -1.27 28.77 -1.17
N GLU A 422 -2.11 29.43 -1.97
CA GLU A 422 -1.99 29.48 -3.44
C GLU A 422 -0.73 30.27 -3.83
N ALA A 423 -0.57 31.50 -3.32
CA ALA A 423 0.63 32.33 -3.57
C ALA A 423 1.92 31.63 -3.12
N TYR A 424 1.91 30.95 -1.96
CA TYR A 424 3.05 30.15 -1.50
C TYR A 424 3.40 29.00 -2.47
N ARG A 425 2.41 28.35 -3.09
CA ARG A 425 2.65 27.29 -4.10
C ARG A 425 3.24 27.83 -5.38
N GLU A 426 2.81 29.00 -5.85
CA GLU A 426 3.37 29.58 -7.09
C GLU A 426 4.85 29.94 -6.93
N ILE A 427 5.26 30.43 -5.76
CA ILE A 427 6.67 30.78 -5.45
C ILE A 427 7.51 29.52 -5.14
N HIS A 428 7.03 28.61 -4.30
CA HIS A 428 7.86 27.52 -3.73
C HIS A 428 7.59 26.13 -4.31
N PHE A 429 6.48 25.92 -5.02
CA PHE A 429 6.09 24.62 -5.60
C PHE A 429 5.60 24.73 -7.07
N PRO A 430 6.31 25.41 -8.00
CA PRO A 430 5.82 25.68 -9.36
C PRO A 430 5.44 24.41 -10.14
N ALA A 431 6.15 23.29 -9.94
CA ALA A 431 5.79 22.01 -10.55
C ALA A 431 4.45 21.44 -10.06
N LEU A 432 4.05 21.72 -8.81
CA LEU A 432 2.73 21.35 -8.27
C LEU A 432 1.63 22.24 -8.85
N THR A 433 1.91 23.54 -9.03
CA THR A 433 1.02 24.48 -9.72
C THR A 433 0.81 24.10 -11.18
N LEU A 434 1.86 23.66 -11.88
CA LEU A 434 1.76 23.14 -13.25
C LEU A 434 0.90 21.85 -13.31
N LEU A 435 1.12 20.90 -12.39
CA LEU A 435 0.30 19.68 -12.30
C LEU A 435 -1.17 19.98 -11.99
N LYS A 436 -1.47 20.98 -11.14
CA LYS A 436 -2.84 21.46 -10.86
C LYS A 436 -3.51 22.06 -12.11
N LYS A 437 -2.73 22.66 -13.03
CA LYS A 437 -3.22 23.24 -14.29
C LYS A 437 -3.38 22.20 -15.41
N THR A 438 -2.57 21.14 -15.45
CA THR A 438 -2.57 20.14 -16.54
C THR A 438 -3.32 18.83 -16.23
N THR A 439 -3.54 18.49 -14.95
CA THR A 439 -4.12 17.21 -14.54
C THR A 439 -5.26 17.42 -13.55
N LYS A 440 -6.35 16.66 -13.68
CA LYS A 440 -7.45 16.66 -12.70
C LYS A 440 -7.00 16.00 -11.38
N LEU A 441 -6.51 16.82 -10.45
CA LEU A 441 -6.12 16.38 -9.10
C LEU A 441 -7.35 16.11 -8.20
N PRO A 442 -7.23 15.26 -7.16
CA PRO A 442 -8.29 15.06 -6.18
C PRO A 442 -8.58 16.33 -5.37
N SER A 443 -9.83 16.52 -4.97
CA SER A 443 -10.27 17.64 -4.14
C SER A 443 -9.70 17.58 -2.71
N PRO A 444 -9.64 18.71 -1.98
CA PRO A 444 -9.22 18.74 -0.57
C PRO A 444 -10.01 17.74 0.32
N ALA A 445 -11.29 17.52 0.01
CA ALA A 445 -12.14 16.55 0.71
C ALA A 445 -11.74 15.09 0.42
N GLU A 446 -11.39 14.75 -0.82
CA GLU A 446 -10.89 13.42 -1.19
C GLU A 446 -9.51 13.15 -0.58
N LEU A 447 -8.59 14.12 -0.67
CA LEU A 447 -7.28 14.07 0.00
C LEU A 447 -7.42 13.87 1.52
N ARG A 448 -8.44 14.49 2.14
CA ARG A 448 -8.70 14.38 3.58
C ARG A 448 -9.40 13.09 3.97
N THR A 449 -10.28 12.54 3.14
CA THR A 449 -10.97 11.27 3.38
C THR A 449 -10.09 10.05 3.11
N GLU A 450 -9.18 10.10 2.14
CA GLU A 450 -8.10 9.12 1.98
C GLU A 450 -6.99 9.27 3.04
N GLY A 451 -6.98 10.39 3.78
CA GLY A 451 -6.04 10.63 4.86
C GLY A 451 -4.62 10.92 4.36
N LEU A 452 -4.51 11.70 3.28
CA LEU A 452 -3.26 12.25 2.75
C LEU A 452 -2.86 13.53 3.50
N CYS A 453 -3.82 14.39 3.86
CA CYS A 453 -3.58 15.61 4.67
C CYS A 453 -2.86 15.33 6.01
N PRO A 454 -1.98 16.22 6.51
CA PRO A 454 -1.55 16.20 7.91
C PRO A 454 -2.74 16.40 8.87
N LEU A 455 -2.56 16.07 10.15
CA LEU A 455 -3.52 16.47 11.19
C LEU A 455 -3.19 17.89 11.67
N ALA A 456 -4.22 18.75 11.75
CA ALA A 456 -4.08 20.09 12.32
C ALA A 456 -3.81 20.06 13.85
N PRO A 457 -3.30 21.14 14.46
CA PRO A 457 -3.05 21.22 15.91
C PRO A 457 -4.28 20.91 16.78
N GLU A 458 -5.47 21.30 16.32
CA GLU A 458 -6.78 21.02 16.94
C GLU A 458 -7.14 19.52 16.86
N GLU A 459 -6.80 18.85 15.76
CA GLU A 459 -6.94 17.39 15.62
C GLU A 459 -5.93 16.65 16.49
N ALA A 460 -4.70 17.18 16.60
CA ALA A 460 -3.64 16.61 17.43
C ALA A 460 -4.02 16.63 18.92
N VAL A 461 -4.54 17.76 19.43
CA VAL A 461 -4.95 17.85 20.85
C VAL A 461 -6.13 16.93 21.17
N LEU A 462 -7.10 16.83 20.25
CA LEU A 462 -8.22 15.89 20.36
C LEU A 462 -7.75 14.44 20.36
N MET A 463 -6.78 14.08 19.51
CA MET A 463 -6.18 12.75 19.49
C MET A 463 -5.50 12.42 20.84
N LEU A 464 -4.69 13.33 21.38
CA LEU A 464 -3.98 13.10 22.65
C LEU A 464 -4.93 12.97 23.85
N ALA A 465 -5.94 13.85 23.93
CA ALA A 465 -6.96 13.80 24.98
C ALA A 465 -7.77 12.48 24.91
N ALA A 466 -8.16 12.05 23.72
CA ALA A 466 -8.83 10.77 23.51
C ALA A 466 -7.94 9.55 23.76
N LEU A 467 -6.62 9.65 23.56
CA LEU A 467 -5.68 8.62 24.00
C LEU A 467 -5.60 8.53 25.53
N GLY A 468 -5.86 9.63 26.24
CA GLY A 468 -5.88 9.70 27.70
C GLY A 468 -4.54 10.08 28.32
N PHE A 469 -3.74 10.87 27.59
CA PHE A 469 -2.77 11.74 28.24
C PHE A 469 -3.52 12.76 29.11
N ASN A 470 -3.00 13.07 30.29
CA ASN A 470 -3.70 13.99 31.21
C ASN A 470 -3.12 15.42 31.14
N ARG A 471 -3.80 16.40 31.75
CA ARG A 471 -3.38 17.82 31.77
C ARG A 471 -1.97 18.06 32.36
N LYS A 472 -1.44 17.12 33.15
CA LYS A 472 -0.10 17.18 33.77
C LYS A 472 1.00 16.55 32.89
N THR A 473 0.66 16.03 31.71
CA THR A 473 1.63 15.54 30.71
C THR A 473 2.56 16.68 30.27
N ARG A 474 3.87 16.50 30.40
CA ARG A 474 4.83 17.35 29.69
C ARG A 474 4.89 16.95 28.23
N ILE A 475 4.63 17.89 27.33
CA ILE A 475 4.66 17.65 25.88
C ILE A 475 5.76 18.51 25.27
N PHE A 476 6.81 17.86 24.75
CA PHE A 476 7.77 18.50 23.88
C PHE A 476 7.19 18.56 22.46
N VAL A 477 6.90 19.75 21.95
CA VAL A 477 6.48 19.96 20.57
C VAL A 477 7.70 20.21 19.69
N ALA A 478 7.77 19.46 18.59
CA ALA A 478 8.83 19.52 17.59
C ALA A 478 8.24 19.86 16.21
N GLY A 479 9.01 20.63 15.44
CA GLY A 479 8.58 21.33 14.23
C GLY A 479 9.24 22.71 14.16
N ALA A 480 9.20 23.34 12.99
CA ALA A 480 9.56 24.75 12.85
C ALA A 480 8.35 25.65 13.14
N GLN A 481 8.27 26.83 12.52
CA GLN A 481 7.16 27.75 12.69
C GLN A 481 5.83 27.12 12.21
N ILE A 482 4.98 26.76 13.17
CA ILE A 482 3.64 26.21 12.92
C ILE A 482 2.79 27.27 12.21
N TYR A 483 2.12 26.88 11.13
CA TYR A 483 1.22 27.76 10.37
C TYR A 483 0.09 28.29 11.26
N GLY A 484 -0.21 29.59 11.15
CA GLY A 484 -1.09 30.31 12.09
C GLY A 484 -0.52 30.52 13.51
N GLY A 485 0.65 29.98 13.83
CA GLY A 485 1.39 30.26 15.07
C GLY A 485 0.59 30.03 16.36
N SER A 486 0.53 31.07 17.19
CA SER A 486 -0.11 31.01 18.51
C SER A 486 -1.62 30.80 18.44
N THR A 487 -2.31 31.21 17.37
CA THR A 487 -3.75 31.04 17.23
C THR A 487 -4.11 29.56 17.02
N ARG A 488 -3.39 28.86 16.14
CA ARG A 488 -3.54 27.41 15.92
C ARG A 488 -3.03 26.57 17.10
N LEU A 489 -1.93 26.97 17.75
CA LEU A 489 -1.43 26.30 18.96
C LEU A 489 -2.27 26.57 20.23
N SER A 490 -3.17 27.56 20.22
CA SER A 490 -3.92 27.97 21.41
C SER A 490 -4.76 26.84 22.05
N ALA A 491 -5.29 25.90 21.25
CA ALA A 491 -6.04 24.75 21.75
C ALA A 491 -5.14 23.73 22.47
N LEU A 492 -3.93 23.49 21.93
CA LEU A 492 -2.89 22.66 22.54
C LEU A 492 -2.45 23.25 23.89
N ASN A 493 -2.05 24.52 23.90
CA ASN A 493 -1.60 25.23 25.10
C ASN A 493 -2.70 25.30 26.18
N SER A 494 -3.95 25.56 25.78
CA SER A 494 -5.09 25.64 26.70
C SER A 494 -5.39 24.31 27.39
N LEU A 495 -5.16 23.16 26.72
CA LEU A 495 -5.47 21.82 27.24
C LEU A 495 -4.27 21.15 27.94
N TYR A 496 -3.04 21.44 27.51
CA TYR A 496 -1.80 20.92 28.08
C TYR A 496 -0.86 22.07 28.47
N PRO A 497 -0.98 22.64 29.68
CA PRO A 497 -0.19 23.80 30.12
C PRO A 497 1.31 23.49 30.35
N TYR A 498 1.72 22.22 30.29
CA TYR A 498 3.13 21.79 30.32
C TYR A 498 3.66 21.45 28.91
N LEU A 499 3.11 22.11 27.89
CA LEU A 499 3.65 22.10 26.53
C LEU A 499 4.89 22.99 26.46
N VAL A 500 5.95 22.46 25.88
CA VAL A 500 7.24 23.12 25.72
C VAL A 500 7.81 22.86 24.34
N THR A 501 8.56 23.80 23.79
CA THR A 501 9.31 23.67 22.53
C THR A 501 10.79 23.87 22.80
N LYS A 502 11.70 23.69 21.82
CA LYS A 502 13.13 23.97 22.02
C LYS A 502 13.38 25.44 22.39
N GLU A 503 12.62 26.35 21.80
CA GLU A 503 12.63 27.80 22.02
C GLU A 503 12.19 28.20 23.45
N ASN A 504 11.33 27.40 24.09
CA ASN A 504 10.92 27.60 25.48
C ASN A 504 11.81 26.86 26.51
N MET A 505 12.71 25.99 26.04
CA MET A 505 13.53 25.10 26.88
C MET A 505 15.02 25.46 26.89
N LEU A 506 15.47 26.24 25.91
CA LEU A 506 16.82 26.74 25.74
C LEU A 506 16.79 28.28 25.76
N SER A 507 17.86 28.90 26.26
CA SER A 507 17.94 30.36 26.36
C SER A 507 18.14 31.02 25.00
N ALA A 508 17.84 32.32 24.90
CA ALA A 508 18.07 33.09 23.66
C ALA A 508 19.54 33.15 23.22
N ALA A 509 20.48 32.85 24.13
CA ALA A 509 21.92 32.72 23.88
C ALA A 509 22.32 31.27 23.52
N GLU A 510 21.76 30.26 24.18
CA GLU A 510 21.98 28.84 23.83
C GLU A 510 21.44 28.49 22.44
N LEU A 511 20.38 29.18 21.98
CA LEU A 511 19.83 29.05 20.64
C LEU A 511 20.46 29.98 19.61
N GLU A 512 21.20 31.00 20.03
CA GLU A 512 21.82 31.99 19.13
C GLU A 512 22.64 31.31 18.00
N PRO A 513 23.53 30.35 18.29
CA PRO A 513 24.37 29.71 17.27
C PRO A 513 23.62 28.83 16.26
N PHE A 514 22.29 28.73 16.38
CA PHE A 514 21.42 27.91 15.54
C PHE A 514 20.32 28.71 14.83
N LYS A 515 20.10 29.99 15.16
CA LYS A 515 18.93 30.78 14.68
C LYS A 515 18.77 30.80 13.17
N ASN A 516 19.89 30.87 12.44
CA ASN A 516 19.90 30.94 10.96
C ASN A 516 20.07 29.57 10.29
N PHE A 517 20.14 28.48 11.07
CA PHE A 517 20.49 27.14 10.59
C PHE A 517 19.35 26.15 10.88
N SER A 518 18.29 26.20 10.05
CA SER A 518 17.05 25.46 10.29
C SER A 518 17.23 23.94 10.36
N SER A 519 18.25 23.38 9.71
CA SER A 519 18.65 21.97 9.81
C SER A 519 19.32 21.62 11.13
N GLN A 520 20.13 22.52 11.71
CA GLN A 520 20.71 22.32 13.04
C GLN A 520 19.62 22.41 14.13
N LEU A 521 18.66 23.33 13.98
CA LEU A 521 17.44 23.37 14.83
C LEU A 521 16.59 22.09 14.69
N ALA A 522 16.48 21.53 13.49
CA ALA A 522 15.79 20.26 13.23
C ALA A 522 16.53 19.05 13.83
N ALA A 523 17.84 19.14 14.09
CA ALA A 523 18.60 18.12 14.82
C ALA A 523 18.24 18.09 16.32
N LEU A 524 18.04 19.26 16.94
CA LEU A 524 17.57 19.36 18.33
C LEU A 524 16.16 18.76 18.48
N ASP A 525 15.25 19.05 17.54
CA ASP A 525 13.94 18.43 17.47
C ASP A 525 14.02 16.90 17.27
N PHE A 526 14.95 16.42 16.44
CA PHE A 526 15.18 14.98 16.25
C PHE A 526 15.67 14.29 17.53
N ILE A 527 16.61 14.89 18.26
CA ILE A 527 17.11 14.39 19.56
C ILE A 527 15.97 14.35 20.57
N GLY A 528 15.25 15.48 20.75
CA GLY A 528 14.14 15.61 21.68
C GLY A 528 12.98 14.63 21.39
N CYS A 529 12.67 14.38 20.12
CA CYS A 529 11.68 13.36 19.73
C CYS A 529 12.17 11.92 19.95
N THR A 530 13.43 11.63 19.64
CA THR A 530 13.96 10.26 19.69
C THR A 530 14.13 9.79 21.13
N ALA A 531 14.56 10.66 22.04
CA ALA A 531 14.85 10.36 23.45
C ALA A 531 13.61 10.28 24.38
N ALA A 532 12.41 10.57 23.88
CA ALA A 532 11.18 10.73 24.68
C ALA A 532 10.57 9.41 25.18
N ASP A 533 9.90 9.41 26.33
CA ASP A 533 9.20 8.22 26.86
C ASP A 533 8.11 7.69 25.93
N ALA A 534 7.43 8.60 25.24
CA ALA A 534 6.53 8.31 24.13
C ALA A 534 6.75 9.34 23.02
N PHE A 535 6.56 8.93 21.76
CA PHE A 535 6.62 9.82 20.60
C PHE A 535 5.30 9.75 19.85
N ALA A 536 4.72 10.89 19.49
CA ALA A 536 3.53 11.03 18.65
C ALA A 536 3.83 11.93 17.44
N MET A 537 3.08 11.74 16.37
CA MET A 537 3.22 12.48 15.11
C MET A 537 1.84 12.90 14.58
N THR A 538 1.72 14.09 13.99
CA THR A 538 0.52 14.44 13.19
C THR A 538 0.54 13.79 11.81
N ASP A 539 1.73 13.70 11.21
CA ASP A 539 1.93 13.07 9.93
C ASP A 539 2.91 11.88 9.95
N SER A 540 2.54 10.84 9.20
CA SER A 540 3.34 9.63 8.96
C SER A 540 3.77 9.46 7.50
N GLY A 541 3.64 10.49 6.67
CA GLY A 541 4.47 10.68 5.48
C GLY A 541 5.88 11.10 5.89
N SER A 542 5.97 12.24 6.60
CA SER A 542 7.18 12.98 7.00
C SER A 542 8.41 12.14 7.33
N GLN A 543 9.56 12.63 6.89
CA GLN A 543 10.87 11.98 7.06
C GLN A 543 11.34 12.02 8.52
N LEU A 544 11.06 13.09 9.30
CA LEU A 544 11.36 13.09 10.74
C LEU A 544 10.62 11.94 11.45
N SER A 545 9.31 11.82 11.23
CA SER A 545 8.53 10.72 11.84
C SER A 545 8.87 9.35 11.26
N SER A 546 9.53 9.29 10.10
CA SER A 546 10.16 8.09 9.53
C SER A 546 11.37 7.70 10.38
N LEU A 547 12.38 8.57 10.42
CA LEU A 547 13.70 8.33 11.03
C LEU A 547 13.62 8.15 12.55
N VAL A 548 12.85 9.00 13.25
CA VAL A 548 12.62 8.89 14.70
C VAL A 548 11.95 7.55 15.05
N SER A 549 10.98 7.09 14.24
CA SER A 549 10.37 5.77 14.44
C SER A 549 11.39 4.65 14.28
N GLY A 550 12.25 4.73 13.26
CA GLY A 550 13.33 3.76 13.05
C GLY A 550 14.31 3.71 14.21
N TYR A 551 14.83 4.86 14.65
CA TYR A 551 15.80 4.95 15.75
C TYR A 551 15.25 4.36 17.05
N ARG A 552 14.00 4.68 17.40
CA ARG A 552 13.28 4.15 18.57
C ARG A 552 13.03 2.63 18.50
N ILE A 553 12.87 2.07 17.29
CA ILE A 553 12.76 0.63 17.07
C ILE A 553 14.13 -0.07 17.11
N TYR A 554 15.16 0.56 16.54
CA TYR A 554 16.52 0.06 16.41
C TYR A 554 17.24 0.03 17.77
N HIS A 555 17.67 1.19 18.27
CA HIS A 555 18.41 1.31 19.55
C HIS A 555 17.50 1.01 20.76
N GLY A 556 16.22 1.38 20.68
CA GLY A 556 15.25 1.13 21.75
C GLY A 556 14.75 -0.32 21.85
N ALA A 557 15.28 -1.26 21.05
CA ALA A 557 14.89 -2.67 21.00
C ALA A 557 13.38 -2.92 20.82
N GLY A 558 12.66 -1.96 20.22
CA GLY A 558 11.18 -1.97 20.12
C GLY A 558 10.44 -1.85 21.46
N LYS A 559 11.10 -1.41 22.54
CA LYS A 559 10.50 -1.16 23.86
C LYS A 559 9.88 0.26 23.96
N MET A 560 10.36 1.19 23.14
CA MET A 560 9.92 2.59 23.13
C MET A 560 8.62 2.75 22.33
N PRO A 561 7.52 3.21 22.96
CA PRO A 561 6.25 3.36 22.28
C PRO A 561 6.27 4.53 21.27
N THR A 562 5.67 4.29 20.10
CA THR A 562 5.47 5.31 19.06
C THR A 562 4.01 5.31 18.62
N ILE A 563 3.39 6.49 18.66
CA ILE A 563 1.97 6.76 18.45
C ILE A 563 1.82 7.32 17.04
N ARG A 564 1.32 6.47 16.14
CA ARG A 564 1.09 6.81 14.74
C ARG A 564 -0.41 7.01 14.46
N PRO A 565 -0.84 8.13 13.87
CA PRO A 565 -2.22 8.33 13.47
C PRO A 565 -2.57 7.46 12.25
N ASN A 566 -3.74 6.83 12.29
CA ASN A 566 -4.37 6.32 11.07
C ASN A 566 -5.20 7.46 10.47
N LYS A 567 -4.57 8.31 9.65
CA LYS A 567 -5.16 9.59 9.21
C LYS A 567 -6.51 9.40 8.51
N ARG A 568 -6.66 8.40 7.62
CA ARG A 568 -7.94 8.01 6.99
C ARG A 568 -9.04 7.70 8.01
N ARG A 569 -8.75 6.87 9.01
CA ARG A 569 -9.73 6.54 10.07
C ARG A 569 -10.01 7.70 11.02
N LEU A 570 -9.01 8.51 11.34
CA LEU A 570 -9.16 9.66 12.22
C LEU A 570 -9.99 10.77 11.54
N SER A 571 -9.73 11.06 10.27
CA SER A 571 -10.55 11.96 9.44
C SER A 571 -12.04 11.58 9.48
N ALA A 572 -12.37 10.31 9.23
CA ALA A 572 -13.75 9.80 9.32
C ALA A 572 -14.36 9.81 10.75
N ILE A 573 -13.56 10.01 11.79
CA ILE A 573 -14.02 10.24 13.18
C ILE A 573 -14.19 11.75 13.44
N PHE A 574 -13.22 12.57 13.01
CA PHE A 574 -13.23 14.02 13.14
C PHE A 574 -14.37 14.67 12.33
N MET A 575 -14.68 14.19 11.13
CA MET A 575 -15.82 14.70 10.33
C MET A 575 -17.20 14.30 10.89
N LYS A 576 -17.27 13.49 11.95
CA LYS A 576 -18.52 13.14 12.68
C LYS A 576 -18.54 13.72 14.10
N ASN A 577 -17.85 14.85 14.30
CA ASN A 577 -17.66 15.54 15.58
C ASN A 577 -18.91 16.24 16.15
N SER A 578 -19.89 16.58 15.32
CA SER A 578 -21.11 17.28 15.73
C SER A 578 -22.05 16.40 16.56
N THR A 579 -22.17 15.11 16.20
CA THR A 579 -23.12 14.17 16.81
C THR A 579 -22.47 13.18 17.79
N ILE A 580 -21.17 12.92 17.71
CA ILE A 580 -20.51 11.90 18.54
C ILE A 580 -20.38 12.30 20.01
N GLU A 581 -20.59 11.36 20.94
CA GLU A 581 -20.25 11.54 22.35
C GLU A 581 -18.74 11.43 22.61
N TRP A 582 -18.23 12.10 23.65
CA TRP A 582 -16.82 11.98 24.04
C TRP A 582 -16.37 10.52 24.26
N LYS A 583 -17.17 9.73 24.99
CA LYS A 583 -16.86 8.32 25.30
C LYS A 583 -16.77 7.45 24.05
N ILE A 584 -17.59 7.70 23.04
CA ILE A 584 -17.59 6.99 21.75
C ILE A 584 -16.40 7.46 20.89
N PHE A 585 -16.12 8.77 20.88
CA PHE A 585 -14.97 9.36 20.20
C PHE A 585 -13.65 8.81 20.75
N GLU A 586 -13.49 8.81 22.08
CA GLU A 586 -12.35 8.25 22.81
C GLU A 586 -12.07 6.79 22.40
N GLN A 587 -13.12 5.95 22.43
CA GLN A 587 -13.01 4.54 22.01
C GLN A 587 -12.62 4.39 20.54
N ARG A 588 -13.16 5.22 19.63
CA ARG A 588 -12.84 5.16 18.19
C ARG A 588 -11.40 5.60 17.91
N VAL A 589 -10.92 6.68 18.53
CA VAL A 589 -9.52 7.14 18.41
C VAL A 589 -8.56 6.11 18.99
N ARG A 590 -8.81 5.60 20.21
CA ARG A 590 -8.02 4.53 20.84
C ARG A 590 -7.96 3.27 19.98
N LYS A 591 -9.08 2.89 19.33
CA LYS A 591 -9.14 1.76 18.39
C LYS A 591 -8.35 2.02 17.10
N ALA A 592 -8.39 3.24 16.55
CA ALA A 592 -7.64 3.61 15.36
C ALA A 592 -6.12 3.60 15.59
N VAL A 593 -5.66 4.16 16.72
CA VAL A 593 -4.23 4.29 17.07
C VAL A 593 -3.62 2.97 17.57
N ARG A 594 -4.36 2.14 18.31
CA ARG A 594 -3.84 0.83 18.77
C ARG A 594 -3.48 -0.10 17.60
N GLN A 595 -4.15 0.01 16.46
CA GLN A 595 -3.82 -0.76 15.25
C GLN A 595 -2.48 -0.35 14.61
N THR A 596 -2.09 0.91 14.73
CA THR A 596 -0.90 1.51 14.10
C THR A 596 0.30 1.61 15.03
N LYS A 597 0.12 1.37 16.34
CA LYS A 597 1.20 1.38 17.34
C LYS A 597 2.14 0.18 17.25
N HIS A 598 1.62 -1.00 16.93
CA HIS A 598 2.39 -2.25 16.97
C HIS A 598 3.58 -2.27 16.00
N VAL A 599 4.77 -2.58 16.52
CA VAL A 599 5.99 -2.79 15.71
C VAL A 599 5.86 -4.07 14.86
N GLN A 600 5.98 -3.92 13.54
CA GLN A 600 5.85 -4.99 12.54
C GLN A 600 7.16 -5.20 11.78
N THR A 601 7.30 -6.35 11.10
CA THR A 601 8.36 -6.55 10.10
C THR A 601 8.11 -5.68 8.86
N ARG A 602 9.18 -5.12 8.29
CA ARG A 602 9.18 -4.29 7.06
C ARG A 602 8.41 -4.97 5.92
N PRO A 603 7.30 -4.39 5.44
CA PRO A 603 6.66 -4.84 4.20
C PRO A 603 7.56 -4.57 2.99
N LYS A 604 7.40 -5.33 1.90
CA LYS A 604 8.05 -5.04 0.60
C LYS A 604 7.70 -3.61 0.15
N ALA A 605 8.65 -2.94 -0.49
CA ALA A 605 8.61 -1.54 -0.93
C ALA A 605 8.33 -0.52 0.19
N ARG A 606 8.71 -0.80 1.45
CA ARG A 606 8.61 0.16 2.56
C ARG A 606 9.96 0.51 3.17
N SER A 607 10.09 1.78 3.54
CA SER A 607 11.31 2.39 4.07
C SER A 607 11.94 1.62 5.24
N VAL A 608 13.22 1.25 5.09
CA VAL A 608 14.05 0.71 6.18
C VAL A 608 14.23 1.73 7.31
N TYR A 609 14.22 3.02 6.99
CA TYR A 609 14.36 4.12 7.95
C TYR A 609 13.18 4.21 8.93
N ARG A 610 12.00 3.71 8.58
CA ARG A 610 10.83 3.58 9.48
C ARG A 610 10.66 2.17 10.03
N TYR A 611 11.03 1.15 9.27
CA TYR A 611 10.90 -0.26 9.64
C TYR A 611 12.25 -0.99 9.51
N PRO A 612 13.18 -0.80 10.46
CA PRO A 612 14.50 -1.45 10.42
C PRO A 612 14.45 -2.96 10.71
N ARG A 613 13.26 -3.56 10.87
CA ARG A 613 13.08 -5.00 11.13
C ARG A 613 12.72 -5.75 9.86
N CYS A 614 13.68 -6.32 9.13
CA CYS A 614 13.39 -7.34 8.11
C CYS A 614 13.80 -8.74 8.60
N LYS A 615 13.42 -9.80 7.87
CA LYS A 615 13.61 -11.19 8.32
C LYS A 615 15.10 -11.56 8.38
N GLU A 616 15.85 -10.99 7.46
CA GLU A 616 17.28 -11.14 7.21
C GLU A 616 18.11 -10.43 8.28
N LEU A 617 17.53 -9.42 8.95
CA LEU A 617 18.10 -8.74 10.13
C LEU A 617 17.78 -9.45 11.46
N ASN A 618 17.43 -10.75 11.46
CA ASN A 618 17.35 -11.57 12.67
C ASN A 618 18.53 -12.54 12.73
N GLN A 619 19.66 -12.10 13.29
CA GLN A 619 20.73 -13.02 13.70
C GLN A 619 20.68 -13.23 15.22
N GLY A 620 20.35 -14.45 15.62
CA GLY A 620 20.25 -14.89 17.00
C GLY A 620 19.89 -16.37 17.05
N GLY A 621 20.91 -17.23 17.21
CA GLY A 621 20.73 -18.67 17.22
C GLY A 621 19.98 -19.17 18.46
N TYR A 622 18.99 -20.04 18.27
CA TYR A 622 18.31 -20.73 19.36
C TYR A 622 19.05 -22.03 19.70
N THR A 623 19.69 -22.08 20.87
CA THR A 623 20.20 -23.34 21.44
C THR A 623 19.06 -24.14 22.09
N LYS A 624 19.17 -25.46 22.04
CA LYS A 624 18.05 -26.42 22.11
C LYS A 624 17.53 -26.72 23.54
N LYS A 625 17.64 -25.79 24.51
CA LYS A 625 17.38 -26.09 25.95
C LYS A 625 16.22 -25.34 26.63
N GLU A 626 15.67 -24.26 26.08
CA GLU A 626 14.56 -23.52 26.74
C GLU A 626 13.14 -23.95 26.30
N SER A 627 13.01 -24.94 25.41
CA SER A 627 11.73 -25.29 24.75
C SER A 627 10.78 -26.18 25.58
N GLU A 628 11.16 -26.55 26.82
CA GLU A 628 10.45 -27.57 27.61
C GLU A 628 9.78 -27.04 28.88
N SER A 629 10.29 -25.95 29.49
CA SER A 629 9.74 -25.37 30.73
C SER A 629 8.36 -24.72 30.55
N VAL A 630 8.05 -24.19 29.35
CA VAL A 630 6.80 -23.44 29.07
C VAL A 630 5.59 -24.37 28.84
N LYS A 631 5.79 -25.68 28.67
CA LYS A 631 4.75 -26.65 28.25
C LYS A 631 3.80 -27.13 29.36
N ARG A 632 3.32 -26.26 30.27
CA ARG A 632 2.15 -26.57 31.14
C ARG A 632 1.51 -25.30 31.74
N LYS A 633 0.40 -24.84 31.10
CA LYS A 633 -0.77 -24.06 31.62
C LYS A 633 -1.36 -23.03 30.65
N GLY A 634 -0.66 -22.59 29.59
CA GLY A 634 -1.12 -21.50 28.71
C GLY A 634 -2.28 -21.81 27.74
N GLY A 635 -2.23 -22.94 27.03
CA GLY A 635 -2.97 -23.16 25.77
C GLY A 635 -4.50 -22.98 25.81
N LYS A 636 -5.16 -23.36 26.91
CA LYS A 636 -6.64 -23.26 27.01
C LYS A 636 -7.17 -21.80 27.04
N LYS A 637 -6.34 -20.80 27.38
CA LYS A 637 -6.77 -19.37 27.35
C LYS A 637 -6.60 -18.73 25.96
N GLU A 638 -5.53 -19.05 25.23
CA GLU A 638 -5.33 -18.52 23.88
C GLU A 638 -6.33 -19.10 22.87
N SER A 639 -6.60 -20.41 22.91
CA SER A 639 -7.61 -21.02 22.03
C SER A 639 -8.98 -20.34 22.19
N LYS A 640 -9.43 -20.09 23.44
CA LYS A 640 -10.68 -19.36 23.70
C LYS A 640 -10.64 -17.91 23.18
N LYS A 641 -9.49 -17.22 23.25
CA LYS A 641 -9.32 -15.84 22.75
C LYS A 641 -9.33 -15.79 21.22
N PHE A 642 -8.72 -16.76 20.55
CA PHE A 642 -8.75 -16.93 19.10
C PHE A 642 -10.16 -17.33 18.61
N SER A 643 -10.79 -18.31 19.27
CA SER A 643 -12.17 -18.75 19.05
C SER A 643 -13.21 -17.61 19.18
N LYS A 644 -12.98 -16.63 20.08
CA LYS A 644 -13.81 -15.41 20.17
C LYS A 644 -13.51 -14.41 19.04
N ARG A 645 -12.26 -14.35 18.55
CA ARG A 645 -11.88 -13.51 17.40
C ARG A 645 -12.49 -14.02 16.09
N MET A 646 -12.39 -15.31 15.77
CA MET A 646 -12.94 -15.87 14.52
C MET A 646 -14.45 -15.60 14.42
N ARG A 647 -15.20 -15.82 15.51
CA ARG A 647 -16.64 -15.51 15.63
C ARG A 647 -17.00 -14.06 15.37
N SER A 648 -16.09 -13.12 15.62
CA SER A 648 -16.30 -11.68 15.39
C SER A 648 -15.81 -11.16 14.04
N GLN A 649 -15.03 -11.95 13.28
CA GLN A 649 -14.26 -11.46 12.12
C GLN A 649 -14.81 -11.96 10.77
N TYR A 650 -15.50 -13.10 10.71
CA TYR A 650 -15.87 -13.77 9.45
C TYR A 650 -17.39 -14.04 9.31
N GLY A 651 -18.23 -13.25 9.98
CA GLY A 651 -19.69 -13.34 9.87
C GLY A 651 -20.24 -14.76 10.08
N VAL A 652 -20.98 -15.27 9.09
CA VAL A 652 -21.60 -16.61 9.07
C VAL A 652 -20.58 -17.72 9.38
N TYR A 653 -19.41 -17.69 8.72
CA TYR A 653 -18.35 -18.70 8.88
C TYR A 653 -17.63 -18.62 10.23
N GLY A 654 -17.76 -17.51 10.97
CA GLY A 654 -17.03 -17.25 12.21
C GLY A 654 -17.24 -18.30 13.31
N ARG A 655 -18.41 -18.98 13.34
CA ARG A 655 -18.68 -20.10 14.26
C ARG A 655 -17.93 -21.37 13.87
N MET A 656 -18.00 -21.78 12.60
CA MET A 656 -17.29 -22.95 12.08
C MET A 656 -15.76 -22.78 12.18
N LEU A 657 -15.24 -21.59 11.87
CA LEU A 657 -13.79 -21.29 11.94
C LEU A 657 -13.24 -21.37 13.39
N ALA A 658 -14.09 -21.10 14.38
CA ALA A 658 -13.75 -21.26 15.79
C ALA A 658 -13.71 -22.74 16.21
N LEU A 659 -14.56 -23.59 15.64
CA LEU A 659 -14.60 -25.04 15.87
C LEU A 659 -13.41 -25.74 15.19
N ALA A 660 -13.17 -25.44 13.91
CA ALA A 660 -12.01 -25.91 13.15
C ALA A 660 -10.68 -25.62 13.88
N SER A 661 -10.53 -24.41 14.43
CA SER A 661 -9.34 -24.06 15.20
C SER A 661 -9.19 -24.80 16.53
N HIS A 662 -10.28 -25.31 17.12
CA HIS A 662 -10.24 -26.16 18.31
C HIS A 662 -9.84 -27.59 17.95
N ALA A 663 -10.47 -28.18 16.94
CA ALA A 663 -10.10 -29.50 16.41
C ALA A 663 -8.62 -29.55 16.00
N LEU A 664 -8.14 -28.53 15.28
CA LEU A 664 -6.72 -28.39 14.89
C LEU A 664 -5.77 -28.05 16.05
N ALA A 665 -6.27 -27.65 17.22
CA ALA A 665 -5.46 -27.47 18.44
C ALA A 665 -5.35 -28.77 19.24
N GLU A 666 -6.44 -29.54 19.32
CA GLU A 666 -6.50 -30.83 20.00
C GLU A 666 -5.83 -31.94 19.17
N GLY A 667 -5.85 -31.82 17.84
CA GLY A 667 -5.19 -32.73 16.90
C GLY A 667 -3.68 -32.53 16.67
N GLN A 668 -2.98 -31.59 17.35
CA GLN A 668 -1.59 -31.22 17.00
C GLN A 668 -0.54 -32.35 17.02
N ASN A 669 -0.84 -33.46 17.72
CA ASN A 669 0.00 -34.66 17.80
C ASN A 669 -0.62 -35.88 17.09
N LYS A 670 -1.83 -35.78 16.54
CA LYS A 670 -2.39 -36.85 15.69
C LYS A 670 -1.61 -36.89 14.36
N ARG A 671 -1.40 -38.09 13.83
CA ARG A 671 -0.93 -38.26 12.44
C ARG A 671 -2.09 -37.91 11.50
N GLU A 672 -1.79 -37.33 10.34
CA GLU A 672 -2.79 -37.17 9.27
C GLU A 672 -3.34 -38.54 8.86
N PRO A 673 -4.62 -38.63 8.45
CA PRO A 673 -5.17 -39.87 7.88
C PRO A 673 -4.32 -40.34 6.71
N LYS A 674 -4.01 -41.64 6.66
CA LYS A 674 -3.15 -42.20 5.59
C LYS A 674 -3.81 -42.11 4.22
N ASP A 675 -5.14 -42.13 4.25
CA ASP A 675 -6.18 -41.96 3.22
C ASP A 675 -6.33 -40.53 2.67
N LEU A 676 -5.78 -39.48 3.31
CA LEU A 676 -5.55 -38.20 2.62
C LEU A 676 -4.35 -38.25 1.67
N TRP A 677 -3.50 -39.27 1.84
CA TRP A 677 -2.26 -39.47 1.11
C TRP A 677 -2.14 -40.87 0.48
N LYS A 678 -3.28 -41.57 0.38
CA LYS A 678 -3.58 -42.84 -0.29
C LYS A 678 -4.87 -42.63 -1.09
N GLY A 679 -5.03 -43.30 -2.22
CA GLY A 679 -6.06 -42.92 -3.17
C GLY A 679 -6.64 -44.08 -3.97
N ALA A 680 -7.60 -43.72 -4.82
CA ALA A 680 -8.26 -44.61 -5.75
C ALA A 680 -7.25 -45.26 -6.71
N VAL A 681 -6.85 -46.50 -6.39
CA VAL A 681 -6.08 -47.37 -7.27
C VAL A 681 -7.00 -47.80 -8.42
N ILE A 682 -7.10 -46.96 -9.45
CA ILE A 682 -7.73 -47.33 -10.71
C ILE A 682 -6.90 -48.45 -11.32
N PRO A 683 -7.47 -49.64 -11.63
CA PRO A 683 -6.70 -50.74 -12.19
C PRO A 683 -6.07 -50.36 -13.53
N ALA A 684 -4.79 -50.69 -13.73
CA ALA A 684 -4.05 -50.36 -14.95
C ALA A 684 -4.66 -50.99 -16.22
N SER A 685 -5.45 -52.06 -16.07
CA SER A 685 -6.26 -52.67 -17.13
C SER A 685 -7.32 -51.74 -17.73
N VAL A 686 -7.81 -50.75 -16.98
CA VAL A 686 -8.85 -49.80 -17.41
C VAL A 686 -8.28 -48.67 -18.28
N TRP A 687 -7.00 -48.33 -18.11
CA TRP A 687 -6.35 -47.21 -18.82
C TRP A 687 -5.14 -47.67 -19.61
N ARG A 688 -5.31 -47.89 -20.92
CA ARG A 688 -4.17 -47.88 -21.85
C ARG A 688 -3.71 -46.43 -22.04
N PRO A 689 -2.43 -46.08 -21.79
CA PRO A 689 -1.87 -44.80 -22.20
C PRO A 689 -2.09 -44.56 -23.71
N CYS A 690 -1.98 -43.31 -24.19
CA CYS A 690 -2.02 -43.03 -25.63
C CYS A 690 -0.68 -43.41 -26.30
N ALA A 691 -0.43 -44.73 -26.32
CA ALA A 691 0.83 -45.40 -26.63
C ALA A 691 1.51 -44.87 -27.90
N ASP A 692 2.85 -44.91 -27.88
CA ASP A 692 3.71 -44.28 -28.88
C ASP A 692 3.84 -45.06 -30.19
N GLN A 693 2.72 -45.21 -30.90
CA GLN A 693 2.76 -45.49 -32.33
C GLN A 693 3.19 -44.21 -33.08
N ARG A 694 4.40 -44.22 -33.62
CA ARG A 694 5.01 -43.13 -34.42
C ARG A 694 4.63 -43.17 -35.91
N ASN A 695 3.88 -44.17 -36.34
CA ASN A 695 3.66 -44.46 -37.75
C ASN A 695 2.37 -43.85 -38.30
N ARG A 696 2.49 -42.70 -38.97
CA ARG A 696 1.66 -42.22 -40.09
C ARG A 696 2.36 -41.03 -40.75
N LYS A 697 2.42 -41.00 -42.08
CA LYS A 697 2.97 -39.84 -42.83
C LYS A 697 2.20 -38.55 -42.46
N PRO A 698 2.85 -37.38 -42.46
CA PRO A 698 2.17 -36.11 -42.20
C PRO A 698 1.10 -35.84 -43.26
N SER A 699 -0.03 -35.26 -42.84
CA SER A 699 -1.03 -34.71 -43.76
C SER A 699 -0.44 -33.46 -44.44
N GLY A 700 -0.43 -33.41 -45.78
CA GLY A 700 0.36 -32.47 -46.57
C GLY A 700 0.07 -30.97 -46.34
N GLY A 701 -1.07 -30.64 -45.73
CA GLY A 701 -1.46 -29.26 -45.45
C GLY A 701 -2.01 -28.54 -46.69
N ASN A 702 -2.47 -29.31 -47.68
CA ASN A 702 -2.82 -28.83 -49.02
C ASN A 702 -3.99 -27.83 -49.02
N ASN A 703 -4.84 -27.85 -47.99
CA ASN A 703 -6.05 -27.03 -47.94
C ASN A 703 -5.81 -25.61 -47.41
N GLY A 704 -4.56 -25.19 -47.20
CA GLY A 704 -4.21 -23.83 -46.73
C GLY A 704 -3.72 -23.79 -45.28
N TYR A 705 -3.90 -22.64 -44.63
CA TYR A 705 -3.27 -22.29 -43.37
C TYR A 705 -4.29 -21.93 -42.28
N ILE A 706 -4.11 -22.47 -41.08
CA ILE A 706 -4.88 -22.08 -39.89
C ILE A 706 -4.00 -21.27 -38.95
N MET A 707 -4.50 -20.08 -38.60
CA MET A 707 -3.97 -19.21 -37.57
C MET A 707 -4.95 -19.16 -36.40
N VAL A 708 -4.44 -19.14 -35.17
CA VAL A 708 -5.27 -19.00 -33.96
C VAL A 708 -4.63 -17.96 -33.05
N THR A 709 -5.42 -16.99 -32.59
CA THR A 709 -5.03 -16.09 -31.49
C THR A 709 -5.62 -16.66 -30.19
N ALA A 710 -4.78 -17.29 -29.37
CA ALA A 710 -5.21 -17.96 -28.14
C ALA A 710 -5.43 -16.95 -26.99
N ASN A 711 -6.69 -16.60 -26.73
CA ASN A 711 -7.08 -15.72 -25.62
C ASN A 711 -7.27 -16.49 -24.29
N GLY A 712 -7.30 -15.77 -23.17
CA GLY A 712 -7.41 -16.33 -21.82
C GLY A 712 -6.06 -16.70 -21.20
N GLY A 713 -6.09 -17.34 -20.03
CA GLY A 713 -4.90 -17.72 -19.27
C GLY A 713 -4.25 -19.03 -19.74
N LEU A 714 -3.08 -19.35 -19.20
CA LEU A 714 -2.23 -20.49 -19.59
C LEU A 714 -2.98 -21.81 -19.93
N ASN A 715 -3.92 -22.25 -19.09
CA ASN A 715 -4.62 -23.52 -19.31
C ASN A 715 -5.72 -23.45 -20.40
N GLN A 716 -6.22 -22.25 -20.70
CA GLN A 716 -7.07 -22.01 -21.88
C GLN A 716 -6.19 -21.96 -23.13
N GLN A 717 -5.06 -21.24 -23.08
CA GLN A 717 -4.06 -21.18 -24.17
C GLN A 717 -3.59 -22.58 -24.60
N ARG A 718 -3.21 -23.45 -23.65
CA ARG A 718 -2.77 -24.84 -23.94
C ARG A 718 -3.86 -25.66 -24.65
N VAL A 719 -5.11 -25.57 -24.22
CA VAL A 719 -6.23 -26.31 -24.84
C VAL A 719 -6.61 -25.71 -26.19
N ALA A 720 -6.61 -24.37 -26.32
CA ALA A 720 -6.82 -23.68 -27.59
C ALA A 720 -5.81 -24.13 -28.65
N ILE A 721 -4.51 -24.16 -28.31
CA ILE A 721 -3.44 -24.63 -29.21
C ILE A 721 -3.65 -26.10 -29.61
N CYS A 722 -3.95 -27.00 -28.66
CA CYS A 722 -4.19 -28.41 -29.01
C CYS A 722 -5.52 -28.67 -29.73
N ASN A 723 -6.53 -27.82 -29.53
CA ASN A 723 -7.74 -27.82 -30.35
C ASN A 723 -7.43 -27.34 -31.77
N ALA A 724 -6.57 -26.32 -31.93
CA ALA A 724 -6.13 -25.84 -33.24
C ALA A 724 -5.35 -26.92 -34.01
N VAL A 725 -4.47 -27.66 -33.32
CA VAL A 725 -3.79 -28.85 -33.86
C VAL A 725 -4.78 -29.93 -34.33
N VAL A 726 -5.89 -30.13 -33.62
CA VAL A 726 -6.95 -31.07 -34.04
C VAL A 726 -7.75 -30.53 -35.24
N VAL A 727 -8.13 -29.25 -35.26
CA VAL A 727 -8.87 -28.64 -36.38
C VAL A 727 -8.02 -28.59 -37.65
N ALA A 728 -6.75 -28.20 -37.55
CA ALA A 728 -5.83 -28.21 -38.70
C ALA A 728 -5.62 -29.62 -39.26
N ARG A 729 -5.53 -30.65 -38.39
CA ARG A 729 -5.52 -32.05 -38.83
C ARG A 729 -6.83 -32.47 -39.51
N LEU A 730 -7.98 -32.10 -38.93
CA LEU A 730 -9.31 -32.41 -39.43
C LEU A 730 -9.56 -31.80 -40.81
N LEU A 731 -9.03 -30.60 -41.07
CA LEU A 731 -9.21 -29.84 -42.30
C LEU A 731 -8.08 -30.03 -43.33
N ASN A 732 -7.08 -30.89 -43.07
CA ASN A 732 -5.85 -31.05 -43.88
C ASN A 732 -5.15 -29.71 -44.20
N ALA A 733 -5.06 -28.86 -43.18
CA ALA A 733 -4.45 -27.54 -43.24
C ALA A 733 -3.14 -27.49 -42.44
N SER A 734 -2.25 -26.56 -42.80
CA SER A 734 -1.02 -26.28 -42.08
C SER A 734 -1.29 -25.37 -40.88
N LEU A 735 -0.70 -25.64 -39.71
CA LEU A 735 -0.84 -24.77 -38.54
C LEU A 735 0.27 -23.71 -38.49
N VAL A 736 -0.11 -22.43 -38.34
CA VAL A 736 0.82 -21.28 -38.27
C VAL A 736 1.07 -20.87 -36.82
N VAL A 737 2.31 -20.92 -36.35
CA VAL A 737 2.63 -20.84 -34.91
C VAL A 737 2.85 -19.42 -34.38
N SER A 738 3.33 -18.48 -35.21
CA SER A 738 3.76 -17.14 -34.78
C SER A 738 2.65 -16.27 -34.16
N LYS A 739 1.37 -16.52 -34.47
CA LYS A 739 0.23 -15.91 -33.75
C LYS A 739 -0.42 -16.85 -32.72
N CYS A 740 -0.13 -18.16 -32.75
CA CYS A 740 -0.62 -19.14 -31.76
C CYS A 740 0.15 -19.10 -30.44
N MET A 741 1.46 -18.85 -30.47
CA MET A 741 2.33 -18.82 -29.29
C MET A 741 2.46 -17.43 -28.64
N TYR A 742 1.67 -16.44 -29.07
CA TYR A 742 1.74 -15.06 -28.60
C TYR A 742 0.37 -14.54 -28.20
N SER A 743 0.29 -13.90 -27.03
CA SER A 743 -0.98 -13.37 -26.50
C SER A 743 -1.23 -11.94 -26.99
N SER A 744 -2.33 -11.77 -27.73
CA SER A 744 -2.88 -10.48 -28.21
C SER A 744 -2.87 -9.35 -27.17
N VAL A 745 -3.18 -9.67 -25.91
CA VAL A 745 -3.32 -8.71 -24.80
C VAL A 745 -1.96 -8.25 -24.22
N SER A 746 -0.86 -8.93 -24.55
CA SER A 746 0.47 -8.66 -23.96
C SER A 746 1.64 -8.65 -24.94
N ASN A 747 1.40 -8.99 -26.20
CA ASN A 747 2.39 -9.20 -27.26
C ASN A 747 3.58 -10.08 -26.81
N SER A 748 3.31 -11.03 -25.90
CA SER A 748 4.33 -11.79 -25.17
C SER A 748 4.25 -13.29 -25.45
N ALA A 749 5.42 -13.94 -25.46
CA ALA A 749 5.56 -15.37 -25.69
C ALA A 749 4.86 -16.17 -24.58
N ILE A 750 3.93 -17.03 -25.00
CA ILE A 750 3.29 -18.06 -24.18
C ILE A 750 4.38 -18.96 -23.59
N SER A 751 4.10 -19.57 -22.43
CA SER A 751 5.09 -20.27 -21.60
C SER A 751 5.65 -21.57 -22.18
N ILE A 752 5.46 -21.82 -23.47
CA ILE A 752 5.60 -23.12 -24.13
C ILE A 752 6.78 -23.09 -25.10
N GLY A 753 7.58 -24.15 -25.12
CA GLY A 753 8.71 -24.29 -26.04
C GLY A 753 8.24 -24.50 -27.47
N GLU A 754 8.30 -23.46 -28.30
CA GLU A 754 7.91 -23.48 -29.72
C GLU A 754 8.63 -24.59 -30.51
N GLU A 755 9.94 -24.69 -30.34
CA GLU A 755 10.80 -25.65 -31.05
C GLU A 755 10.45 -27.11 -30.73
N HIS A 756 10.30 -27.46 -29.44
CA HIS A 756 9.88 -28.81 -29.04
C HIS A 756 8.45 -29.12 -29.51
N PHE A 757 7.54 -28.14 -29.47
CA PHE A 757 6.18 -28.30 -29.99
C PHE A 757 6.14 -28.59 -31.49
N ILE A 758 6.93 -27.85 -32.29
CA ILE A 758 7.10 -28.10 -33.73
C ILE A 758 7.71 -29.49 -33.94
N ASN A 759 8.87 -29.77 -33.34
CA ASN A 759 9.61 -31.03 -33.57
C ASN A 759 8.80 -32.27 -33.17
N TYR A 760 8.01 -32.20 -32.09
CA TYR A 760 7.17 -33.31 -31.64
C TYR A 760 5.94 -33.57 -32.51
N LEU A 761 5.38 -32.54 -33.17
CA LEU A 761 4.14 -32.65 -33.95
C LEU A 761 4.34 -32.69 -35.48
N THR A 762 5.45 -32.19 -36.00
CA THR A 762 5.80 -32.22 -37.44
C THR A 762 5.69 -33.61 -38.10
N PRO A 763 6.07 -34.73 -37.45
CA PRO A 763 5.84 -36.07 -38.03
C PRO A 763 4.37 -36.40 -38.30
N ALA A 764 3.44 -35.70 -37.64
CA ALA A 764 2.02 -36.01 -37.66
C ALA A 764 1.18 -34.94 -38.40
N ILE A 765 1.57 -33.67 -38.40
CA ILE A 765 0.88 -32.55 -39.04
C ILE A 765 1.89 -31.51 -39.53
N ARG A 766 1.64 -30.88 -40.70
CA ARG A 766 2.46 -29.77 -41.19
C ARG A 766 2.29 -28.53 -40.30
N ILE A 767 3.38 -28.07 -39.70
CA ILE A 767 3.44 -26.86 -38.89
C ILE A 767 4.44 -25.91 -39.53
N VAL A 768 4.08 -24.63 -39.61
CA VAL A 768 4.94 -23.54 -40.11
C VAL A 768 5.04 -22.44 -39.06
N LYS A 769 6.17 -21.74 -39.00
CA LYS A 769 6.30 -20.60 -38.07
C LYS A 769 5.39 -19.46 -38.48
N GLU A 770 5.46 -19.05 -39.74
CA GLU A 770 4.72 -17.92 -40.31
C GLU A 770 3.93 -18.33 -41.56
N LEU A 771 3.09 -17.41 -42.05
CA LEU A 771 2.49 -17.54 -43.38
C LEU A 771 3.55 -17.33 -44.48
N PRO A 772 3.37 -17.90 -45.68
CA PRO A 772 4.08 -17.45 -46.89
C PRO A 772 3.91 -15.95 -47.12
N ASN A 773 4.94 -15.30 -47.65
CA ASN A 773 4.99 -13.83 -47.86
C ASN A 773 3.75 -13.30 -48.60
N GLU A 774 3.29 -14.00 -49.63
CA GLU A 774 2.06 -13.77 -50.42
C GLU A 774 0.80 -13.55 -49.56
N LEU A 775 0.76 -14.17 -48.37
CA LEU A 775 -0.39 -14.17 -47.46
C LEU A 775 -0.13 -13.30 -46.21
N GLN A 776 1.09 -12.79 -46.00
CA GLN A 776 1.42 -11.91 -44.87
C GLN A 776 0.88 -10.49 -45.05
N SER A 777 0.77 -10.01 -46.29
CA SER A 777 0.32 -8.66 -46.64
C SER A 777 -1.21 -8.52 -46.82
N LEU A 778 -1.96 -9.61 -46.68
CA LEU A 778 -3.42 -9.59 -46.84
C LEU A 778 -4.13 -9.08 -45.58
N ASP A 779 -5.08 -8.17 -45.78
CA ASP A 779 -6.07 -7.84 -44.76
C ASP A 779 -7.04 -9.02 -44.59
N LEU A 780 -6.83 -9.79 -43.52
CA LEU A 780 -7.60 -11.00 -43.21
C LEU A 780 -9.04 -10.69 -42.76
N GLU A 781 -9.34 -9.47 -42.32
CA GLU A 781 -10.70 -9.03 -41.97
C GLU A 781 -11.46 -8.65 -43.25
N ALA A 782 -10.87 -7.83 -44.12
CA ALA A 782 -11.48 -7.40 -45.38
C ALA A 782 -11.83 -8.55 -46.34
N ILE A 783 -11.04 -9.62 -46.38
CA ILE A 783 -11.35 -10.81 -47.22
C ILE A 783 -12.29 -11.82 -46.55
N GLY A 784 -12.67 -11.61 -45.28
CA GLY A 784 -13.52 -12.52 -44.50
C GLY A 784 -12.82 -13.82 -44.05
N SER A 785 -11.51 -13.77 -43.80
CA SER A 785 -10.73 -14.90 -43.25
C SER A 785 -10.73 -14.96 -41.73
N VAL A 786 -11.15 -13.88 -41.05
CA VAL A 786 -11.22 -13.80 -39.59
C VAL A 786 -12.52 -14.41 -39.07
N VAL A 787 -12.39 -15.30 -38.08
CA VAL A 787 -13.49 -16.00 -37.41
C VAL A 787 -13.51 -15.58 -35.94
N THR A 788 -14.63 -15.06 -35.46
CA THR A 788 -14.73 -14.45 -34.12
C THR A 788 -15.41 -15.36 -33.10
N ASP A 789 -15.29 -15.04 -31.81
CA ASP A 789 -15.88 -15.82 -30.71
C ASP A 789 -17.42 -15.99 -30.82
N VAL A 790 -18.12 -15.06 -31.49
CA VAL A 790 -19.60 -15.05 -31.61
C VAL A 790 -20.11 -16.22 -32.44
N ASP A 791 -19.39 -16.58 -33.51
CA ASP A 791 -19.79 -17.63 -34.45
C ASP A 791 -19.61 -19.05 -33.89
N VAL A 792 -18.90 -19.18 -32.77
CA VAL A 792 -18.46 -20.46 -32.17
C VAL A 792 -18.95 -20.60 -30.71
N LEU A 793 -20.04 -19.92 -30.31
CA LEU A 793 -20.48 -19.85 -28.90
C LEU A 793 -21.02 -21.15 -28.28
N LYS A 794 -21.11 -22.28 -29.01
CA LYS A 794 -21.52 -23.61 -28.50
C LYS A 794 -20.40 -24.64 -28.72
N GLU A 795 -20.47 -25.79 -28.05
CA GLU A 795 -19.54 -26.90 -28.34
C GLU A 795 -19.75 -27.40 -29.77
N SER A 796 -18.76 -27.16 -30.63
CA SER A 796 -18.82 -27.45 -32.05
C SER A 796 -18.35 -28.88 -32.33
N LYS A 797 -19.25 -29.68 -32.91
CA LYS A 797 -18.92 -31.01 -33.47
C LYS A 797 -17.94 -30.86 -34.65
N PRO A 798 -17.12 -31.88 -34.97
CA PRO A 798 -16.19 -31.82 -36.11
C PRO A 798 -16.83 -31.40 -37.45
N SER A 799 -18.10 -31.75 -37.67
CA SER A 799 -18.88 -31.34 -38.85
C SER A 799 -19.08 -29.83 -38.99
N PHE A 800 -19.09 -29.05 -37.90
CA PHE A 800 -19.16 -27.59 -37.95
C PHE A 800 -17.93 -27.00 -38.66
N TYR A 801 -16.73 -27.49 -38.30
CA TYR A 801 -15.48 -27.02 -38.89
C TYR A 801 -15.39 -27.39 -40.37
N LEU A 802 -15.80 -28.61 -40.73
CA LEU A 802 -15.86 -29.06 -42.12
C LEU A 802 -16.88 -28.28 -42.97
N LYS A 803 -18.04 -27.90 -42.41
CA LYS A 803 -19.06 -27.13 -43.14
C LYS A 803 -18.69 -25.65 -43.29
N ASN A 804 -18.16 -25.01 -42.24
CA ASN A 804 -18.08 -23.56 -42.17
C ASN A 804 -16.66 -22.99 -42.36
N ILE A 805 -15.60 -23.75 -42.04
CA ILE A 805 -14.22 -23.27 -42.12
C ILE A 805 -13.51 -23.77 -43.38
N LEU A 806 -13.82 -24.98 -43.84
CA LEU A 806 -13.24 -25.52 -45.07
C LEU A 806 -13.53 -24.65 -46.31
N PRO A 807 -14.71 -24.01 -46.49
CA PRO A 807 -14.94 -23.08 -47.58
C PRO A 807 -14.08 -21.80 -47.50
N ILE A 808 -13.85 -21.27 -46.29
CA ILE A 808 -12.96 -20.11 -46.06
C ILE A 808 -11.53 -20.48 -46.47
N LEU A 809 -11.06 -21.67 -46.06
CA LEU A 809 -9.75 -22.19 -46.42
C LEU A 809 -9.60 -22.41 -47.94
N PHE A 810 -10.62 -22.92 -48.64
CA PHE A 810 -10.58 -23.04 -50.10
C PHE A 810 -10.60 -21.68 -50.82
N LYS A 811 -11.42 -20.73 -50.37
CA LYS A 811 -11.56 -19.41 -51.00
C LYS A 811 -10.34 -18.50 -50.76
N ASN A 812 -9.89 -18.42 -49.51
CA ASN A 812 -8.94 -17.41 -49.03
C ASN A 812 -7.56 -17.97 -48.66
N ARG A 813 -7.36 -19.30 -48.72
CA ARG A 813 -6.13 -20.03 -48.32
C ARG A 813 -5.70 -19.89 -46.85
N VAL A 814 -6.35 -19.04 -46.07
CA VAL A 814 -6.09 -18.77 -44.65
C VAL A 814 -7.42 -18.71 -43.89
N ALA A 815 -7.45 -19.27 -42.68
CA ALA A 815 -8.50 -19.00 -41.70
C ALA A 815 -7.87 -18.60 -40.36
N HIS A 816 -8.25 -17.44 -39.82
CA HIS A 816 -7.69 -16.88 -38.58
C HIS A 816 -8.75 -16.78 -37.49
N PHE A 817 -8.68 -17.65 -36.50
CA PHE A 817 -9.57 -17.62 -35.34
C PHE A 817 -9.10 -16.62 -34.29
N LEU A 818 -9.89 -15.58 -34.02
CA LEU A 818 -9.69 -14.67 -32.90
C LEU A 818 -10.48 -15.17 -31.68
N GLY A 819 -9.78 -15.42 -30.56
CA GLY A 819 -10.40 -15.78 -29.27
C GLY A 819 -10.54 -17.28 -28.98
N PHE A 820 -10.43 -18.11 -30.02
CA PHE A 820 -10.56 -19.58 -30.05
C PHE A 820 -10.51 -20.31 -28.68
N ALA A 821 -11.69 -20.56 -28.11
CA ALA A 821 -11.86 -21.12 -26.77
C ALA A 821 -11.98 -22.67 -26.73
N ASN A 822 -12.12 -23.22 -25.52
CA ASN A 822 -12.28 -24.65 -25.24
C ASN A 822 -13.64 -25.22 -25.73
N ARG A 823 -13.89 -25.31 -27.04
CA ARG A 823 -15.22 -25.62 -27.59
C ARG A 823 -15.27 -26.72 -28.69
N LEU A 824 -14.23 -27.55 -28.81
CA LEU A 824 -14.30 -28.76 -29.64
C LEU A 824 -15.04 -29.87 -28.86
N ALA A 825 -16.20 -30.31 -29.36
CA ALA A 825 -16.97 -31.37 -28.70
C ALA A 825 -16.19 -32.69 -28.71
N PHE A 826 -16.08 -33.36 -27.55
CA PHE A 826 -15.41 -34.67 -27.46
C PHE A 826 -16.20 -35.80 -28.13
N ASP A 827 -17.52 -35.64 -28.27
CA ASP A 827 -18.42 -36.62 -28.85
C ASP A 827 -19.30 -35.95 -29.94
N PRO A 828 -19.32 -36.44 -31.20
CA PRO A 828 -18.56 -37.56 -31.74
C PRO A 828 -17.21 -37.09 -32.34
N MET A 829 -16.16 -37.02 -31.53
CA MET A 829 -14.79 -36.85 -32.04
C MET A 829 -14.15 -38.22 -32.28
N PRO A 830 -13.63 -38.52 -33.49
CA PRO A 830 -12.91 -39.77 -33.75
C PRO A 830 -11.79 -40.03 -32.72
N PHE A 831 -11.71 -41.25 -32.21
CA PHE A 831 -10.76 -41.68 -31.17
C PHE A 831 -9.28 -41.37 -31.52
N GLN A 832 -8.92 -41.37 -32.82
CA GLN A 832 -7.60 -40.98 -33.29
C GLN A 832 -7.32 -39.48 -33.06
N LEU A 833 -8.31 -38.60 -33.24
CA LEU A 833 -8.19 -37.17 -32.95
C LEU A 833 -8.17 -36.91 -31.44
N GLN A 834 -9.00 -37.60 -30.65
CA GLN A 834 -8.93 -37.55 -29.18
C GLN A 834 -7.54 -37.95 -28.66
N ARG A 835 -6.95 -39.04 -29.18
CA ARG A 835 -5.57 -39.46 -28.88
C ARG A 835 -4.52 -38.42 -29.31
N PHE A 836 -4.72 -37.74 -30.43
CA PHE A 836 -3.81 -36.71 -30.91
C PHE A 836 -3.87 -35.43 -30.05
N GLN A 837 -5.07 -34.99 -29.69
CA GLN A 837 -5.34 -33.91 -28.72
C GLN A 837 -4.68 -34.22 -27.35
N CYS A 838 -4.78 -35.48 -26.91
CA CYS A 838 -4.15 -35.99 -25.70
C CYS A 838 -2.61 -35.90 -25.78
N ARG A 839 -1.98 -36.47 -26.84
CA ARG A 839 -0.53 -36.35 -27.06
C ARG A 839 -0.05 -34.89 -27.11
N CYS A 840 -0.80 -34.01 -27.77
CA CYS A 840 -0.48 -32.58 -27.81
C CYS A 840 -0.45 -31.97 -26.39
N ASN A 841 -1.52 -32.16 -25.61
CA ASN A 841 -1.64 -31.58 -24.27
C ASN A 841 -0.58 -32.09 -23.29
N PHE A 842 -0.19 -33.37 -23.41
CA PHE A 842 0.65 -34.08 -22.42
C PHE A 842 2.12 -34.29 -22.82
N HIS A 843 2.51 -34.03 -24.07
CA HIS A 843 3.90 -34.19 -24.55
C HIS A 843 4.42 -33.04 -25.41
N ALA A 844 3.61 -32.49 -26.32
CA ALA A 844 4.07 -31.45 -27.26
C ALA A 844 4.25 -30.08 -26.57
N LEU A 845 3.38 -29.74 -25.62
CA LEU A 845 3.42 -28.45 -24.93
C LEU A 845 4.33 -28.49 -23.68
N GLN A 846 5.64 -28.65 -23.86
CA GLN A 846 6.62 -28.43 -22.77
C GLN A 846 6.76 -26.94 -22.41
N PHE A 847 7.23 -26.63 -21.20
CA PHE A 847 7.49 -25.25 -20.79
C PHE A 847 8.83 -24.72 -21.31
N VAL A 848 8.94 -23.39 -21.49
CA VAL A 848 10.21 -22.74 -21.87
C VAL A 848 11.30 -22.93 -20.79
N PRO A 849 12.60 -22.98 -21.14
CA PRO A 849 13.68 -23.35 -20.20
C PRO A 849 13.72 -22.53 -18.89
N LYS A 850 13.50 -21.21 -18.94
CA LYS A 850 13.51 -20.38 -17.73
C LYS A 850 12.39 -20.75 -16.74
N VAL A 851 11.23 -21.17 -17.26
CA VAL A 851 10.09 -21.68 -16.45
C VAL A 851 10.42 -23.06 -15.88
N GLN A 852 11.09 -23.93 -16.64
CA GLN A 852 11.56 -25.24 -16.17
C GLN A 852 12.60 -25.10 -15.05
N GLU A 853 13.65 -24.30 -15.25
CA GLU A 853 14.72 -23.99 -14.28
C GLU A 853 14.14 -23.42 -12.97
N THR A 854 13.31 -22.37 -13.08
CA THR A 854 12.71 -21.74 -11.90
C THR A 854 11.65 -22.65 -11.25
N GLY A 855 10.99 -23.48 -12.04
CA GLY A 855 10.13 -24.56 -11.58
C GLY A 855 10.89 -25.56 -10.72
N ALA A 856 12.07 -26.04 -11.16
CA ALA A 856 12.90 -26.94 -10.39
C ALA A 856 13.31 -26.33 -9.04
N LEU A 857 13.70 -25.05 -9.05
CA LEU A 857 14.03 -24.31 -7.82
C LEU A 857 12.83 -24.15 -6.88
N LEU A 858 11.63 -23.92 -7.42
CA LEU A 858 10.37 -23.89 -6.66
C LEU A 858 10.09 -25.28 -6.02
N LEU A 859 10.22 -26.37 -6.78
CA LEU A 859 10.01 -27.73 -6.29
C LEU A 859 11.02 -28.12 -5.20
N ARG A 860 12.31 -27.80 -5.37
CA ARG A 860 13.35 -28.02 -4.35
C ARG A 860 13.03 -27.31 -3.04
N ARG A 861 12.54 -26.07 -3.11
CA ARG A 861 12.15 -25.29 -1.92
C ARG A 861 10.83 -25.78 -1.30
N LEU A 862 9.87 -26.23 -2.13
CA LEU A 862 8.63 -26.88 -1.69
C LEU A 862 8.88 -28.19 -0.93
N ARG A 863 9.84 -29.02 -1.37
CA ARG A 863 10.04 -30.39 -0.88
C ARG A 863 11.23 -30.62 0.07
N LYS A 864 11.94 -29.56 0.52
CA LYS A 864 13.01 -29.55 1.54
C LYS A 864 13.58 -30.93 1.93
N HIS A 865 14.81 -31.22 1.49
CA HIS A 865 15.50 -32.51 1.67
C HIS A 865 14.89 -33.67 0.84
N ALA A 866 14.43 -33.37 -0.38
CA ALA A 866 14.22 -34.41 -1.39
C ALA A 866 15.58 -34.95 -1.87
N THR A 867 15.74 -36.27 -1.86
CA THR A 867 16.96 -36.99 -2.28
C THR A 867 16.95 -37.37 -3.76
N TYR A 868 15.77 -37.40 -4.39
CA TYR A 868 15.56 -37.79 -5.79
C TYR A 868 14.37 -37.02 -6.39
N PRO A 869 14.34 -36.82 -7.72
CA PRO A 869 13.14 -36.38 -8.44
C PRO A 869 11.99 -37.40 -8.32
N GLY A 870 10.75 -36.91 -8.32
CA GLY A 870 9.55 -37.72 -8.50
C GLY A 870 9.21 -37.93 -9.99
N PRO A 871 8.38 -38.92 -10.36
CA PRO A 871 8.17 -39.31 -11.76
C PRO A 871 7.66 -38.20 -12.70
N LEU A 872 6.91 -37.22 -12.17
CA LEU A 872 6.42 -36.08 -12.97
C LEU A 872 7.44 -34.95 -13.10
N ASP A 873 8.50 -34.92 -12.29
CA ASP A 873 9.48 -33.82 -12.32
C ASP A 873 10.26 -33.82 -13.62
N CYS A 874 10.70 -34.99 -14.08
CA CYS A 874 11.40 -35.17 -15.36
C CYS A 874 10.59 -34.63 -16.55
N PHE A 875 9.26 -34.65 -16.46
CA PHE A 875 8.40 -34.01 -17.45
C PHE A 875 8.26 -32.49 -17.22
N LEU A 876 8.00 -32.07 -15.98
CA LEU A 876 7.68 -30.68 -15.66
C LEU A 876 8.87 -29.72 -15.76
N VAL A 877 10.09 -30.19 -15.48
CA VAL A 877 11.32 -29.37 -15.48
C VAL A 877 12.42 -29.90 -16.41
N GLY A 878 12.18 -31.01 -17.11
CA GLY A 878 13.06 -31.51 -18.18
C GLY A 878 14.52 -31.70 -17.73
N PRO A 879 15.50 -31.12 -18.46
CA PRO A 879 16.93 -31.27 -18.14
C PRO A 879 17.32 -30.59 -16.82
N HIS A 880 16.48 -29.72 -16.25
CA HIS A 880 16.74 -29.05 -14.97
C HIS A 880 16.38 -29.91 -13.75
N THR A 881 16.16 -31.22 -13.92
CA THR A 881 15.87 -32.16 -12.83
C THR A 881 17.03 -32.31 -11.85
N ASP A 882 18.28 -32.17 -12.28
CA ASP A 882 19.44 -32.21 -11.38
C ASP A 882 19.44 -31.08 -10.34
N LEU A 883 18.79 -29.94 -10.65
CA LEU A 883 18.65 -28.82 -9.70
C LEU A 883 17.79 -29.15 -8.47
N LEU A 884 17.11 -30.31 -8.46
CA LEU A 884 16.28 -30.81 -7.36
C LEU A 884 17.08 -31.48 -6.24
N VAL A 885 18.31 -31.95 -6.53
CA VAL A 885 19.12 -32.79 -5.63
C VAL A 885 20.38 -32.05 -5.18
N GLU A 886 20.96 -32.47 -4.06
CA GLU A 886 22.22 -31.95 -3.51
C GLU A 886 23.15 -33.14 -3.19
N GLY A 887 24.46 -32.94 -3.24
CA GLY A 887 25.43 -34.00 -3.58
C GLY A 887 25.52 -35.24 -2.67
N LYS A 888 25.94 -36.35 -3.30
CA LYS A 888 26.17 -37.72 -2.79
C LYS A 888 24.93 -38.53 -2.35
N ARG A 889 24.88 -39.76 -2.85
CA ARG A 889 23.81 -40.76 -2.67
C ARG A 889 23.68 -41.18 -1.20
N VAL A 890 22.56 -40.84 -0.56
CA VAL A 890 22.07 -41.49 0.67
C VAL A 890 20.61 -41.86 0.46
N CYS A 891 20.32 -43.16 0.48
CA CYS A 891 19.00 -43.70 0.12
C CYS A 891 17.94 -43.45 1.22
N SER A 892 17.37 -42.24 1.25
CA SER A 892 16.17 -41.93 2.03
C SER A 892 14.93 -41.98 1.14
N THR A 893 13.95 -42.82 1.52
CA THR A 893 12.68 -43.03 0.79
C THR A 893 11.59 -42.00 1.15
N LYS A 894 11.94 -40.91 1.83
CA LYS A 894 10.98 -39.95 2.44
C LYS A 894 11.08 -38.55 1.84
N VAL A 895 10.55 -38.38 0.64
CA VAL A 895 10.25 -37.04 0.07
C VAL A 895 9.25 -36.32 0.99
N SER A 896 9.50 -35.05 1.33
CA SER A 896 8.55 -34.30 2.16
C SER A 896 7.34 -33.84 1.35
N LYS A 897 6.14 -34.19 1.83
CA LYS A 897 4.86 -33.91 1.17
C LYS A 897 4.39 -32.47 1.44
N TYR A 898 3.60 -31.94 0.51
CA TYR A 898 2.89 -30.67 0.65
C TYR A 898 1.54 -30.75 -0.08
N LEU A 899 0.58 -29.99 0.39
CA LEU A 899 -0.72 -29.80 -0.27
C LEU A 899 -0.61 -28.62 -1.24
N ALA A 900 -1.05 -28.80 -2.48
CA ALA A 900 -1.30 -27.67 -3.38
C ALA A 900 -2.78 -27.25 -3.29
N LEU A 901 -3.03 -25.95 -3.08
CA LEU A 901 -4.36 -25.36 -2.96
C LEU A 901 -4.49 -24.20 -3.96
N HIS A 902 -5.56 -24.23 -4.75
CA HIS A 902 -5.82 -23.24 -5.80
C HIS A 902 -7.30 -22.88 -5.77
N LEU A 903 -7.60 -21.63 -5.44
CA LEU A 903 -8.91 -21.23 -4.92
C LEU A 903 -9.90 -20.75 -6.01
N ARG A 904 -9.41 -20.33 -7.18
CA ARG A 904 -10.15 -19.52 -8.17
C ARG A 904 -10.93 -18.37 -7.52
N PHE A 905 -10.24 -17.64 -6.66
CA PHE A 905 -10.77 -16.53 -5.88
C PHE A 905 -10.04 -15.22 -6.21
N GLU A 906 -9.57 -15.09 -7.45
CA GLU A 906 -9.14 -13.85 -8.08
C GLU A 906 -10.35 -12.96 -8.44
N ILE A 907 -10.13 -11.64 -8.59
CA ILE A 907 -11.22 -10.67 -8.79
C ILE A 907 -11.98 -10.88 -10.12
N ASP A 908 -11.27 -11.26 -11.18
CA ASP A 908 -11.86 -11.64 -12.47
C ASP A 908 -12.79 -12.85 -12.36
N MET A 909 -12.38 -13.87 -11.59
CA MET A 909 -13.18 -15.07 -11.36
C MET A 909 -14.41 -14.84 -10.49
N VAL A 910 -14.30 -14.00 -9.44
CA VAL A 910 -15.44 -13.64 -8.59
C VAL A 910 -16.41 -12.72 -9.34
N ALA A 911 -15.91 -11.81 -10.17
CA ALA A 911 -16.74 -10.99 -11.06
C ALA A 911 -17.47 -11.83 -12.13
N HIS A 912 -16.73 -12.64 -12.90
CA HIS A 912 -17.25 -13.48 -13.98
C HIS A 912 -18.29 -14.51 -13.51
N SER A 913 -18.10 -15.11 -12.32
CA SER A 913 -19.03 -16.11 -11.78
C SER A 913 -20.34 -15.54 -11.24
N LEU A 914 -20.55 -14.21 -11.28
CA LEU A 914 -21.72 -13.50 -10.74
C LEU A 914 -21.99 -13.75 -9.23
N CYS A 915 -20.99 -14.27 -8.50
CA CYS A 915 -21.15 -14.71 -7.11
C CYS A 915 -20.83 -13.61 -6.09
N GLU A 916 -21.50 -13.67 -4.94
CA GLU A 916 -21.28 -12.81 -3.78
C GLU A 916 -20.80 -13.64 -2.57
N PHE A 917 -19.98 -13.04 -1.70
CA PHE A 917 -19.30 -13.72 -0.58
C PHE A 917 -19.46 -12.99 0.76
N GLY A 918 -20.59 -12.31 0.93
CA GLY A 918 -21.12 -11.88 2.23
C GLY A 918 -20.52 -10.60 2.83
N ARG A 919 -19.89 -9.72 2.04
CA ARG A 919 -19.47 -8.38 2.53
C ARG A 919 -20.54 -7.29 2.42
N GLY A 920 -21.65 -7.54 1.72
CA GLY A 920 -22.70 -6.54 1.47
C GLY A 920 -22.34 -5.61 0.31
N GLU A 921 -23.00 -4.45 0.26
CA GLU A 921 -23.04 -3.59 -0.94
C GLU A 921 -21.66 -3.14 -1.48
N GLU A 922 -20.65 -2.99 -0.61
CA GLU A 922 -19.27 -2.67 -1.01
C GLU A 922 -18.68 -3.73 -1.97
N GLU A 923 -18.93 -5.02 -1.72
CA GLU A 923 -18.49 -6.14 -2.57
C GLU A 923 -19.37 -6.28 -3.82
N ARG A 924 -20.66 -5.92 -3.76
CA ARG A 924 -21.50 -5.85 -4.96
C ARG A 924 -21.00 -4.78 -5.92
N LEU A 925 -20.86 -3.54 -5.44
CA LEU A 925 -20.46 -2.38 -6.25
C LEU A 925 -19.04 -2.53 -6.82
N GLU A 926 -18.08 -3.07 -6.07
CA GLU A 926 -16.73 -3.36 -6.57
C GLU A 926 -16.77 -4.39 -7.71
N LEU A 927 -17.54 -5.47 -7.55
CA LEU A 927 -17.66 -6.51 -8.57
C LEU A 927 -18.52 -6.10 -9.77
N GLU A 928 -19.50 -5.19 -9.60
CA GLU A 928 -20.30 -4.65 -10.69
C GLU A 928 -19.50 -3.65 -11.54
N ALA A 929 -18.77 -2.71 -10.93
CA ALA A 929 -17.84 -1.86 -11.67
C ALA A 929 -16.78 -2.69 -12.44
N TYR A 930 -16.28 -3.77 -11.84
CA TYR A 930 -15.37 -4.69 -12.53
C TYR A 930 -16.05 -5.41 -13.73
N ARG A 931 -17.33 -5.80 -13.61
CA ARG A 931 -18.10 -6.41 -14.70
C ARG A 931 -18.37 -5.45 -15.84
N GLU A 932 -18.69 -4.19 -15.56
CA GLU A 932 -18.91 -3.17 -16.59
C GLU A 932 -17.65 -2.89 -17.40
N ILE A 933 -16.47 -2.82 -16.76
CA ILE A 933 -15.20 -2.57 -17.43
C ILE A 933 -14.67 -3.81 -18.17
N HIS A 934 -14.76 -5.01 -17.57
CA HIS A 934 -14.05 -6.20 -18.08
C HIS A 934 -14.95 -7.30 -18.67
N PHE A 935 -16.26 -7.25 -18.46
CA PHE A 935 -17.22 -8.27 -18.94
C PHE A 935 -18.49 -7.63 -19.55
N PRO A 936 -18.40 -6.69 -20.52
CA PRO A 936 -19.55 -5.93 -21.02
C PRO A 936 -20.68 -6.80 -21.60
N ALA A 937 -20.36 -7.93 -22.24
CA ALA A 937 -21.37 -8.90 -22.71
C ALA A 937 -22.16 -9.55 -21.56
N LEU A 938 -21.54 -9.73 -20.39
CA LEU A 938 -22.20 -10.25 -19.19
C LEU A 938 -23.16 -9.20 -18.59
N THR A 939 -22.75 -7.92 -18.63
CA THR A 939 -23.61 -6.77 -18.28
C THR A 939 -24.76 -6.59 -19.26
N LEU A 940 -24.56 -6.86 -20.55
CA LEU A 940 -25.62 -6.87 -21.56
C LEU A 940 -26.63 -8.00 -21.30
N LEU A 941 -26.15 -9.23 -21.05
CA LEU A 941 -26.99 -10.38 -20.69
C LEU A 941 -27.80 -10.15 -19.41
N LYS A 942 -27.26 -9.42 -18.43
CA LYS A 942 -27.99 -9.02 -17.20
C LYS A 942 -29.17 -8.06 -17.50
N LYS A 943 -29.15 -7.36 -18.65
CA LYS A 943 -30.24 -6.46 -19.11
C LYS A 943 -31.26 -7.19 -20.01
N THR A 944 -30.83 -8.18 -20.79
CA THR A 944 -31.68 -8.89 -21.75
C THR A 944 -32.23 -10.24 -21.27
N THR A 945 -31.68 -10.81 -20.19
CA THR A 945 -32.09 -12.13 -19.67
C THR A 945 -32.19 -12.14 -18.14
N LYS A 946 -33.12 -12.94 -17.61
CA LYS A 946 -33.28 -13.14 -16.16
C LYS A 946 -32.22 -14.12 -15.63
N LEU A 947 -31.01 -13.60 -15.41
CA LEU A 947 -29.89 -14.38 -14.87
C LEU A 947 -30.19 -14.92 -13.45
N PRO A 948 -29.69 -16.11 -13.07
CA PRO A 948 -29.88 -16.67 -11.74
C PRO A 948 -29.27 -15.78 -10.64
N SER A 949 -29.88 -15.77 -9.46
CA SER A 949 -29.38 -14.97 -8.34
C SER A 949 -28.05 -15.52 -7.79
N PRO A 950 -27.21 -14.68 -7.14
CA PRO A 950 -26.01 -15.16 -6.47
C PRO A 950 -26.26 -16.28 -5.45
N ALA A 951 -27.48 -16.39 -4.90
CA ALA A 951 -27.86 -17.47 -3.99
C ALA A 951 -28.16 -18.80 -4.73
N GLU A 952 -28.80 -18.75 -5.90
CA GLU A 952 -28.97 -19.91 -6.78
C GLU A 952 -27.61 -20.42 -7.27
N LEU A 953 -26.76 -19.53 -7.80
CA LEU A 953 -25.41 -19.87 -8.28
C LEU A 953 -24.52 -20.50 -7.20
N ARG A 954 -24.68 -20.08 -5.93
CA ARG A 954 -24.08 -20.79 -4.79
C ARG A 954 -24.70 -22.17 -4.60
N THR A 955 -26.02 -22.26 -4.53
CA THR A 955 -26.77 -23.50 -4.22
C THR A 955 -26.58 -24.60 -5.25
N GLU A 956 -26.40 -24.24 -6.53
CA GLU A 956 -26.03 -25.17 -7.61
C GLU A 956 -24.56 -25.58 -7.59
N GLY A 957 -23.72 -24.86 -6.83
CA GLY A 957 -22.29 -25.09 -6.72
C GLY A 957 -21.48 -24.47 -7.85
N LEU A 958 -22.01 -23.48 -8.57
CA LEU A 958 -21.31 -22.82 -9.69
C LEU A 958 -20.20 -21.87 -9.19
N CYS A 959 -20.42 -21.18 -8.07
CA CYS A 959 -19.43 -20.29 -7.44
C CYS A 959 -18.09 -20.98 -7.07
N PRO A 960 -16.96 -20.24 -6.98
CA PRO A 960 -15.75 -20.72 -6.31
C PRO A 960 -15.96 -20.82 -4.78
N LEU A 961 -15.05 -21.50 -4.08
CA LEU A 961 -15.02 -21.50 -2.61
C LEU A 961 -14.18 -20.32 -2.12
N SER A 962 -14.66 -19.58 -1.12
CA SER A 962 -13.86 -18.55 -0.46
C SER A 962 -12.69 -19.15 0.33
N PRO A 963 -11.65 -18.37 0.65
CA PRO A 963 -10.58 -18.82 1.54
C PRO A 963 -11.07 -19.20 2.95
N GLU A 964 -12.19 -18.60 3.39
CA GLU A 964 -12.90 -18.98 4.60
C GLU A 964 -13.59 -20.37 4.51
N GLU A 965 -14.19 -20.72 3.37
CA GLU A 965 -14.79 -22.05 3.14
C GLU A 965 -13.71 -23.13 2.92
N ALA A 966 -12.66 -22.81 2.17
CA ALA A 966 -11.57 -23.73 1.87
C ALA A 966 -10.78 -24.16 3.11
N VAL A 967 -10.53 -23.25 4.06
CA VAL A 967 -9.84 -23.61 5.32
C VAL A 967 -10.70 -24.52 6.22
N LEU A 968 -12.03 -24.40 6.16
CA LEU A 968 -12.95 -25.29 6.88
C LEU A 968 -12.91 -26.70 6.29
N MET A 969 -13.01 -26.82 4.96
CA MET A 969 -12.89 -28.08 4.23
C MET A 969 -11.58 -28.81 4.58
N LEU A 970 -10.43 -28.12 4.53
CA LEU A 970 -9.14 -28.73 4.87
C LEU A 970 -9.03 -29.16 6.33
N ALA A 971 -9.65 -28.42 7.25
CA ALA A 971 -9.67 -28.77 8.67
C ALA A 971 -10.56 -29.97 8.98
N ALA A 972 -11.71 -30.11 8.31
CA ALA A 972 -12.60 -31.28 8.43
C ALA A 972 -11.97 -32.54 7.81
N LEU A 973 -11.26 -32.41 6.68
CA LEU A 973 -10.51 -33.51 6.08
C LEU A 973 -9.37 -34.04 6.97
N GLY A 974 -8.91 -33.28 7.97
CA GLY A 974 -7.90 -33.73 8.93
C GLY A 974 -6.45 -33.36 8.60
N PHE A 975 -6.22 -32.42 7.67
CA PHE A 975 -4.89 -31.82 7.49
C PHE A 975 -4.47 -31.08 8.76
N ASN A 976 -3.27 -31.35 9.31
CA ASN A 976 -2.86 -30.75 10.57
C ASN A 976 -2.13 -29.40 10.38
N ARG A 977 -1.91 -28.64 11.45
CA ARG A 977 -1.29 -27.30 11.40
C ARG A 977 0.19 -27.27 10.99
N LYS A 978 0.83 -28.42 10.76
CA LYS A 978 2.18 -28.59 10.21
C LYS A 978 2.16 -28.93 8.70
N THR A 979 0.99 -29.21 8.12
CA THR A 979 0.81 -29.37 6.67
C THR A 979 1.36 -28.13 5.96
N ARG A 980 2.31 -28.31 5.04
CA ARG A 980 2.75 -27.25 4.13
C ARG A 980 1.71 -27.08 3.04
N ILE A 981 1.20 -25.86 2.87
CA ILE A 981 0.21 -25.55 1.83
C ILE A 981 0.84 -24.59 0.83
N PHE A 982 1.04 -25.05 -0.40
CA PHE A 982 1.36 -24.18 -1.54
C PHE A 982 0.06 -23.56 -2.05
N VAL A 983 -0.09 -22.24 -1.97
CA VAL A 983 -1.22 -21.52 -2.57
C VAL A 983 -0.82 -21.01 -3.94
N ALA A 984 -1.54 -21.52 -4.95
CA ALA A 984 -1.39 -21.20 -6.36
C ALA A 984 -2.54 -20.30 -6.85
N GLY A 985 -2.25 -19.43 -7.80
CA GLY A 985 -3.18 -18.42 -8.33
C GLY A 985 -2.51 -17.04 -8.47
N ALA A 986 -3.33 -16.05 -8.85
CA ALA A 986 -2.90 -14.65 -8.82
C ALA A 986 -3.19 -14.02 -7.43
N GLN A 987 -3.23 -12.68 -7.36
CA GLN A 987 -3.60 -12.00 -6.12
C GLN A 987 -5.07 -12.29 -5.77
N ILE A 988 -5.27 -13.15 -4.76
CA ILE A 988 -6.58 -13.47 -4.19
C ILE A 988 -7.35 -12.19 -3.85
N TYR A 989 -8.61 -12.12 -4.25
CA TYR A 989 -9.54 -11.02 -4.00
C TYR A 989 -9.66 -10.73 -2.49
N GLY A 990 -9.66 -9.44 -2.12
CA GLY A 990 -9.50 -9.00 -0.72
C GLY A 990 -8.13 -9.27 -0.08
N GLY A 991 -7.18 -9.89 -0.80
CA GLY A 991 -5.79 -10.10 -0.42
C GLY A 991 -5.59 -10.78 0.94
N LEU A 992 -4.65 -10.24 1.73
CA LEU A 992 -4.35 -10.73 3.09
C LEU A 992 -5.56 -10.71 4.04
N THR A 993 -6.65 -10.01 3.72
CA THR A 993 -7.85 -10.01 4.58
C THR A 993 -8.64 -11.31 4.44
N ARG A 994 -8.89 -11.80 3.22
CA ARG A 994 -9.54 -13.10 2.96
C ARG A 994 -8.61 -14.27 3.30
N LEU A 995 -7.32 -14.20 2.89
CA LEU A 995 -6.31 -15.23 3.23
C LEU A 995 -6.00 -15.33 4.74
N SER A 996 -6.47 -14.40 5.58
CA SER A 996 -6.15 -14.37 7.01
C SER A 996 -6.64 -15.61 7.78
N ALA A 997 -7.78 -16.20 7.40
CA ALA A 997 -8.30 -17.41 8.07
C ALA A 997 -7.39 -18.62 7.79
N LEU A 998 -7.12 -18.85 6.51
CA LEU A 998 -6.27 -19.92 6.00
C LEU A 998 -4.86 -19.88 6.61
N ASN A 999 -4.19 -18.72 6.56
CA ASN A 999 -2.86 -18.51 7.12
C ASN A 999 -2.83 -18.59 8.67
N SER A 1000 -3.94 -18.30 9.35
CA SER A 1000 -4.01 -18.44 10.81
C SER A 1000 -4.11 -19.91 11.26
N LEU A 1001 -4.82 -20.75 10.51
CA LEU A 1001 -4.94 -22.19 10.83
C LEU A 1001 -3.69 -22.95 10.37
N TYR A 1002 -3.17 -22.66 9.17
CA TYR A 1002 -2.02 -23.32 8.55
C TYR A 1002 -0.81 -22.36 8.41
N PRO A 1003 0.04 -22.22 9.44
CA PRO A 1003 1.17 -21.29 9.45
C PRO A 1003 2.34 -21.67 8.50
N TYR A 1004 2.28 -22.83 7.85
CA TYR A 1004 3.21 -23.24 6.79
C TYR A 1004 2.63 -23.05 5.38
N LEU A 1005 1.64 -22.14 5.26
CA LEU A 1005 1.18 -21.63 3.98
C LEU A 1005 2.28 -20.83 3.30
N VAL A 1006 2.48 -21.08 2.00
CA VAL A 1006 3.49 -20.45 1.16
C VAL A 1006 2.94 -20.20 -0.25
N THR A 1007 3.19 -19.01 -0.80
CA THR A 1007 2.99 -18.71 -2.23
C THR A 1007 4.33 -18.76 -2.98
N LYS A 1008 4.31 -18.70 -4.31
CA LYS A 1008 5.54 -18.58 -5.12
C LYS A 1008 6.39 -17.37 -4.71
N GLU A 1009 5.79 -16.23 -4.34
CA GLU A 1009 6.48 -15.02 -3.85
C GLU A 1009 7.00 -15.13 -2.40
N ASN A 1010 6.79 -16.28 -1.75
CA ASN A 1010 7.38 -16.64 -0.46
C ASN A 1010 8.54 -17.65 -0.62
N LEU A 1011 8.52 -18.42 -1.72
CA LEU A 1011 9.47 -19.50 -1.99
C LEU A 1011 10.56 -19.09 -2.98
N LEU A 1012 10.22 -18.25 -3.95
CA LEU A 1012 11.13 -17.70 -4.96
C LEU A 1012 11.52 -16.26 -4.61
N SER A 1013 12.75 -15.90 -4.93
CA SER A 1013 13.31 -14.57 -4.69
C SER A 1013 12.82 -13.56 -5.72
N ALA A 1014 13.02 -12.26 -5.45
CA ALA A 1014 12.63 -11.21 -6.38
C ALA A 1014 13.44 -11.22 -7.70
N THR A 1015 14.60 -11.88 -7.73
CA THR A 1015 15.42 -12.08 -8.93
C THR A 1015 15.03 -13.33 -9.70
N GLU A 1016 14.58 -14.40 -9.02
CA GLU A 1016 14.03 -15.61 -9.67
C GLU A 1016 12.65 -15.36 -10.31
N LEU A 1017 11.87 -14.43 -9.75
CA LEU A 1017 10.57 -14.01 -10.31
C LEU A 1017 10.68 -12.83 -11.29
N GLU A 1018 11.85 -12.20 -11.42
CA GLU A 1018 12.07 -11.05 -12.32
C GLU A 1018 11.76 -11.36 -13.79
N PRO A 1019 12.24 -12.49 -14.38
CA PRO A 1019 11.98 -12.84 -15.78
C PRO A 1019 10.49 -12.96 -16.13
N PHE A 1020 9.63 -13.21 -15.14
CA PHE A 1020 8.20 -13.41 -15.33
C PHE A 1020 7.36 -12.18 -15.00
N LYS A 1021 7.98 -11.07 -14.57
CA LYS A 1021 7.27 -9.87 -14.08
C LYS A 1021 6.29 -9.29 -15.12
N ASN A 1022 6.61 -9.42 -16.41
CA ASN A 1022 5.77 -8.96 -17.51
C ASN A 1022 5.03 -10.10 -18.25
N PHE A 1023 5.24 -11.37 -17.85
CA PHE A 1023 4.75 -12.56 -18.54
C PHE A 1023 3.77 -13.35 -17.65
N SER A 1024 2.51 -12.90 -17.61
CA SER A 1024 1.48 -13.45 -16.71
C SER A 1024 1.25 -14.96 -16.87
N SER A 1025 1.23 -15.48 -18.12
CA SER A 1025 1.16 -16.93 -18.36
C SER A 1025 2.36 -17.68 -17.79
N GLN A 1026 3.58 -17.13 -17.87
CA GLN A 1026 4.79 -17.78 -17.34
C GLN A 1026 4.80 -17.76 -15.80
N LEU A 1027 4.31 -16.67 -15.18
CA LEU A 1027 4.10 -16.60 -13.74
C LEU A 1027 2.99 -17.56 -13.24
N ALA A 1028 2.04 -17.93 -14.11
CA ALA A 1028 1.06 -19.00 -13.87
C ALA A 1028 1.60 -20.41 -14.18
N ALA A 1029 2.63 -20.55 -15.01
CA ALA A 1029 3.28 -21.83 -15.28
C ALA A 1029 4.07 -22.33 -14.06
N LEU A 1030 4.64 -21.43 -13.26
CA LEU A 1030 5.25 -21.79 -11.97
C LEU A 1030 4.22 -22.35 -10.98
N ASP A 1031 2.99 -21.80 -10.97
CA ASP A 1031 1.88 -22.37 -10.20
C ASP A 1031 1.46 -23.75 -10.73
N PHE A 1032 1.38 -23.90 -12.06
CA PHE A 1032 1.08 -25.19 -12.69
C PHE A 1032 2.11 -26.27 -12.28
N ILE A 1033 3.41 -25.95 -12.30
CA ILE A 1033 4.47 -26.85 -11.88
C ILE A 1033 4.32 -27.16 -10.37
N GLY A 1034 4.17 -26.14 -9.53
CA GLY A 1034 3.98 -26.31 -8.09
C GLY A 1034 2.73 -27.11 -7.70
N CYS A 1035 1.66 -27.05 -8.49
CA CYS A 1035 0.46 -27.88 -8.31
C CYS A 1035 0.64 -29.32 -8.83
N THR A 1036 1.14 -29.49 -10.06
CA THR A 1036 1.20 -30.81 -10.71
C THR A 1036 2.22 -31.73 -10.04
N ALA A 1037 3.27 -31.16 -9.44
CA ALA A 1037 4.31 -31.87 -8.71
C ALA A 1037 3.95 -32.25 -7.25
N ALA A 1038 2.71 -32.03 -6.80
CA ALA A 1038 2.26 -32.39 -5.45
C ALA A 1038 1.98 -33.90 -5.32
N MET A 1039 2.60 -34.54 -4.33
CA MET A 1039 2.55 -36.00 -4.05
C MET A 1039 1.93 -36.26 -2.66
N THR A 1040 1.10 -37.29 -2.39
CA THR A 1040 0.69 -38.50 -3.16
C THR A 1040 -0.81 -38.83 -2.97
N ASP A 1041 -1.40 -39.45 -4.00
CA ASP A 1041 -2.58 -40.36 -4.03
C ASP A 1041 -4.06 -39.88 -4.16
N SER A 1042 -4.61 -40.07 -5.39
CA SER A 1042 -5.89 -39.67 -6.05
C SER A 1042 -6.56 -38.31 -5.77
N GLY A 1043 -7.05 -37.52 -6.75
CA GLY A 1043 -6.86 -37.60 -8.21
C GLY A 1043 -7.50 -36.49 -9.07
N SER A 1044 -8.39 -35.66 -8.53
CA SER A 1044 -8.89 -34.41 -9.18
C SER A 1044 -9.44 -33.43 -8.11
N GLN A 1045 -9.49 -32.10 -8.24
CA GLN A 1045 -9.39 -31.26 -9.44
C GLN A 1045 -8.76 -29.88 -9.19
N LEU A 1046 -7.71 -29.58 -9.94
CA LEU A 1046 -7.52 -28.28 -10.62
C LEU A 1046 -7.97 -28.49 -12.09
N SER A 1047 -7.96 -27.47 -12.96
CA SER A 1047 -8.48 -27.59 -14.35
C SER A 1047 -7.98 -28.85 -15.08
N SER A 1048 -8.88 -29.50 -15.83
CA SER A 1048 -8.79 -30.86 -16.41
C SER A 1048 -7.38 -31.38 -16.76
N LEU A 1049 -6.54 -30.56 -17.40
CA LEU A 1049 -5.16 -30.90 -17.74
C LEU A 1049 -4.35 -31.44 -16.56
N VAL A 1050 -4.40 -30.83 -15.38
CA VAL A 1050 -3.55 -31.24 -14.22
C VAL A 1050 -3.91 -32.65 -13.74
N SER A 1051 -5.22 -32.93 -13.65
CA SER A 1051 -5.75 -34.25 -13.33
C SER A 1051 -5.41 -35.28 -14.42
N GLY A 1052 -5.53 -34.89 -15.70
CA GLY A 1052 -5.14 -35.70 -16.84
C GLY A 1052 -3.64 -36.04 -16.87
N TYR A 1053 -2.77 -35.09 -16.50
CA TYR A 1053 -1.32 -35.30 -16.40
C TYR A 1053 -0.97 -36.38 -15.38
N GLN A 1054 -1.58 -36.32 -14.20
CA GLN A 1054 -1.39 -37.29 -13.14
C GLN A 1054 -1.90 -38.69 -13.53
N ILE A 1055 -3.07 -38.77 -14.19
CA ILE A 1055 -3.62 -40.03 -14.70
C ILE A 1055 -2.74 -40.62 -15.82
N TYR A 1056 -2.29 -39.79 -16.77
CA TYR A 1056 -1.60 -40.24 -17.99
C TYR A 1056 -0.25 -40.92 -17.71
N TYR A 1057 0.58 -40.35 -16.83
CA TYR A 1057 1.94 -40.84 -16.57
C TYR A 1057 2.01 -42.05 -15.61
N GLY A 1058 0.95 -42.86 -15.55
CA GLY A 1058 0.82 -43.96 -14.58
C GLY A 1058 0.74 -43.51 -13.12
N ALA A 1059 0.78 -42.20 -12.87
CA ALA A 1059 0.77 -41.58 -11.56
C ALA A 1059 -0.65 -41.41 -10.99
N GLY A 1060 -1.55 -42.37 -11.26
CA GLY A 1060 -2.87 -42.50 -10.64
C GLY A 1060 -2.84 -42.57 -9.09
N LYS A 1061 -1.63 -42.59 -8.52
CA LYS A 1061 -1.30 -42.40 -7.11
C LYS A 1061 -0.89 -40.93 -6.79
N MET A 1062 -1.62 -39.91 -7.26
CA MET A 1062 -1.38 -38.46 -6.94
C MET A 1062 -2.66 -37.74 -6.43
N PRO A 1063 -2.59 -36.93 -5.35
CA PRO A 1063 -3.76 -36.54 -4.59
C PRO A 1063 -4.36 -35.27 -5.14
N THR A 1064 -5.67 -35.23 -5.23
CA THR A 1064 -6.39 -33.97 -5.39
C THR A 1064 -7.82 -34.20 -4.92
N ILE A 1065 -8.35 -33.20 -4.25
CA ILE A 1065 -9.66 -33.24 -3.60
C ILE A 1065 -10.63 -32.42 -4.46
N ARG A 1066 -11.68 -33.05 -5.00
CA ARG A 1066 -12.70 -32.42 -5.86
C ARG A 1066 -13.90 -32.06 -4.98
N PRO A 1067 -13.96 -30.86 -4.37
CA PRO A 1067 -15.11 -30.47 -3.56
C PRO A 1067 -16.39 -30.59 -4.36
N ASN A 1068 -17.37 -31.35 -3.83
CA ASN A 1068 -18.73 -31.29 -4.36
C ASN A 1068 -19.33 -29.94 -3.95
N LYS A 1069 -19.08 -28.92 -4.79
CA LYS A 1069 -19.44 -27.52 -4.50
C LYS A 1069 -20.94 -27.37 -4.24
N ARG A 1070 -21.80 -28.17 -4.88
CA ARG A 1070 -23.25 -28.18 -4.64
C ARG A 1070 -23.59 -28.63 -3.21
N ARG A 1071 -23.00 -29.75 -2.75
CA ARG A 1071 -23.16 -30.23 -1.36
C ARG A 1071 -22.55 -29.26 -0.34
N LEU A 1072 -21.31 -28.81 -0.57
CA LEU A 1072 -20.63 -27.88 0.35
C LEU A 1072 -21.35 -26.54 0.46
N SER A 1073 -21.83 -25.96 -0.64
CA SER A 1073 -22.70 -24.78 -0.59
C SER A 1073 -23.98 -25.04 0.20
N ALA A 1074 -24.65 -26.18 0.00
CA ALA A 1074 -25.85 -26.52 0.78
C ALA A 1074 -25.56 -26.67 2.29
N ILE A 1075 -24.35 -27.13 2.66
CA ILE A 1075 -23.88 -27.20 4.05
C ILE A 1075 -23.59 -25.77 4.59
N PHE A 1076 -22.87 -24.93 3.84
CA PHE A 1076 -22.53 -23.56 4.25
C PHE A 1076 -23.72 -22.59 4.26
N MET A 1077 -24.74 -22.82 3.42
CA MET A 1077 -25.93 -21.96 3.29
C MET A 1077 -27.04 -22.32 4.29
N LYS A 1078 -27.04 -23.53 4.88
CA LYS A 1078 -27.97 -23.91 5.97
C LYS A 1078 -27.63 -23.11 7.24
N LYS A 1079 -28.38 -22.02 7.48
CA LYS A 1079 -28.16 -21.03 8.57
C LYS A 1079 -28.37 -21.54 10.01
N THR A 1080 -28.49 -22.85 10.24
CA THR A 1080 -28.73 -23.46 11.56
C THR A 1080 -27.45 -24.03 12.20
N THR A 1081 -27.54 -24.49 13.44
CA THR A 1081 -26.42 -24.98 14.26
C THR A 1081 -25.91 -26.35 13.82
N ILE A 1082 -25.15 -26.40 12.73
CA ILE A 1082 -24.35 -27.56 12.35
C ILE A 1082 -23.22 -27.72 13.38
N GLU A 1083 -23.23 -28.84 14.12
CA GLU A 1083 -22.12 -29.22 14.99
C GLU A 1083 -20.88 -29.60 14.17
N TRP A 1084 -19.69 -29.44 14.76
CA TRP A 1084 -18.44 -29.78 14.07
C TRP A 1084 -18.41 -31.24 13.58
N LYS A 1085 -18.92 -32.19 14.38
CA LYS A 1085 -19.02 -33.61 14.00
C LYS A 1085 -19.90 -33.82 12.76
N ILE A 1086 -21.02 -33.09 12.65
CA ILE A 1086 -21.93 -33.20 11.50
C ILE A 1086 -21.24 -32.63 10.26
N PHE A 1087 -20.50 -31.53 10.39
CA PHE A 1087 -19.67 -30.97 9.31
C PHE A 1087 -18.51 -31.89 8.91
N GLU A 1088 -17.90 -32.60 9.86
CA GLU A 1088 -16.81 -33.57 9.65
C GLU A 1088 -17.31 -34.89 9.00
N GLN A 1089 -18.63 -35.15 9.03
CA GLN A 1089 -19.30 -36.30 8.42
C GLN A 1089 -19.94 -36.04 7.04
N SER A 1090 -19.95 -34.80 6.53
CA SER A 1090 -20.77 -34.37 5.37
C SER A 1090 -19.99 -34.01 4.10
#